data_AF-A0A2K1YVY0-F1
#
_entry.id   AF-A0A2K1YVY0-F1
#
_cell.length_a   1.000
_cell.length_b   1.000
_cell.length_c   1.000
_cell.angle_alpha   90.00
_cell.angle_beta   90.00
_cell.angle_gamma   90.00
#
_symmetry.space_group_name_H-M   'P 1'
#
loop_
_entity.id
_entity.type
_entity.pdbx_description
1 polymer ?
#
loop_
_entity_poly.entity_id
_entity_poly.type
_entity_poly.pdbx_seq_one_letter_code
_entity_poly.pdbx_strand_id
1 'polypeptide(L)'
;MDARTRELLKMFNIDGQIERLDMLSGQDLVIEDEIKMKIVSGSKKEKMQPSFGFFQRSRNAIMGAADAVRRVASKGGFGDDNRRTEALIITRDGMIWTGCANGSLVQWDGNGNRLQDFHYHSVAVQCLCTFGLRIWVGYASGTVQVLDLEGNLLGGWVAHSSPVIKLAVGAGYVFTLANHGGIRGWNVMSPGPLDNILRSELAGKEFLYTRIENLKILTGTWNVAQGKASQDSLVSWLGSAAGDAGIVVVGLQEVEMGAGVLAMSAAKETVGLEGSSVGQWWLDMVGKTLDEGSTFERVGSRQLAGLLIAMWVRNSLKAHVGDVDAAAVPCGFGRAIGNKGAVGLRIRVYDRVMCFVNCHFAAHLEAVNRRNADFDHVYRTMTFGRPSNFFGAAAAGTSSAAQMLRGANVMGANYSPEGIPELSEADMVIFLGDFNYRLDGISYDEARDFVSQRCFDWLREKDQLRTEMGAGNVFQGMREAVIRFPPTYKFEKHQPGLAGYDSGEKKRVPAWCDRVLYRDSRSAHVSECSLDCPVVSSISQYDACMDVTDSDHKPVRCIFSIDIAKVDESVRRQEFGDIMKSNEEIRYIIDELCKIPETIVSTNNIILQNQDTTILRITNKCGENYALFEIICEGQSIIDEDGQASDHHPRGSYGFPQWLEVTPAAGIIKPDHIAEVSIHLEDFPTVEVFVDGAPQNSWCEDTRDKEAMLVVKVQASYNTNETKNHRIRVRHCCSSQTAQLGTRPNGSGQIQGNLLRRADYQHLSSSYDMVNHLRNLHSP
;
A
#
# COMPACT_ATOMS: atom_id res chain seq x y z
N MET A 1 5.05 -15.53 24.23
CA MET A 1 4.57 -16.83 24.75
C MET A 1 5.57 -17.23 25.81
N ASP A 2 5.21 -17.12 27.08
CA ASP A 2 6.09 -17.58 28.16
C ASP A 2 5.98 -19.11 28.23
N ALA A 3 7.11 -19.79 28.03
CA ALA A 3 7.19 -21.23 28.08
C ALA A 3 7.07 -21.80 29.51
N ARG A 4 7.03 -20.94 30.54
CA ARG A 4 7.06 -21.36 31.95
C ARG A 4 5.69 -21.63 32.58
N THR A 5 4.58 -21.07 32.09
CA THR A 5 3.29 -21.14 32.83
C THR A 5 2.15 -21.89 32.13
N ARG A 6 2.19 -22.11 30.81
CA ARG A 6 1.06 -22.66 30.02
C ARG A 6 -0.30 -21.96 30.30
N GLU A 7 -0.31 -20.77 30.89
CA GLU A 7 -1.51 -19.96 31.04
C GLU A 7 -1.66 -19.03 29.84
N LEU A 8 -2.90 -18.90 29.36
CA LEU A 8 -3.26 -17.87 28.38
C LEU A 8 -2.97 -16.50 29.00
N LEU A 9 -2.22 -15.66 28.28
CA LEU A 9 -2.03 -14.24 28.59
C LEU A 9 -3.38 -13.60 28.95
N LYS A 10 -3.55 -13.20 30.22
CA LYS A 10 -4.68 -12.38 30.64
C LYS A 10 -4.56 -11.02 29.95
N MET A 11 -5.47 -10.75 29.02
CA MET A 11 -5.61 -9.41 28.46
C MET A 11 -6.17 -8.48 29.54
N PHE A 12 -5.46 -7.42 29.85
CA PHE A 12 -5.98 -6.31 30.64
C PHE A 12 -6.57 -5.27 29.69
N ASN A 13 -7.77 -4.77 29.99
CA ASN A 13 -8.27 -3.54 29.40
C ASN A 13 -7.71 -2.34 30.18
N ILE A 14 -7.69 -1.15 29.57
CA ILE A 14 -6.91 0.03 29.98
C ILE A 14 -7.20 0.54 31.42
N ASP A 15 -8.28 0.11 32.08
CA ASP A 15 -8.67 0.60 33.41
C ASP A 15 -8.60 -0.43 34.56
N GLY A 16 -7.97 -1.60 34.37
CA GLY A 16 -7.56 -2.45 35.51
C GLY A 16 -8.66 -2.99 36.45
N GLN A 17 -9.88 -3.24 35.96
CA GLN A 17 -10.92 -3.93 36.74
C GLN A 17 -11.25 -5.34 36.18
N ILE A 18 -11.49 -6.28 37.11
CA ILE A 18 -11.82 -7.69 36.84
C ILE A 18 -13.36 -7.81 36.71
N GLU A 19 -13.88 -8.11 35.52
CA GLU A 19 -15.29 -8.49 35.37
C GLU A 19 -15.48 -9.99 35.63
N ARG A 20 -16.38 -10.31 36.58
CA ARG A 20 -16.91 -11.65 36.85
C ARG A 20 -17.97 -11.97 35.81
N LEU A 21 -17.80 -13.10 35.13
CA LEU A 21 -18.79 -13.66 34.21
C LEU A 21 -19.85 -14.46 34.98
N ASP A 22 -21.01 -13.87 35.25
CA ASP A 22 -22.19 -14.62 35.71
C ASP A 22 -23.19 -14.79 34.55
N MET A 23 -23.43 -16.07 34.22
CA MET A 23 -24.46 -16.55 33.31
C MET A 23 -25.80 -16.60 34.03
N LEU A 24 -26.82 -15.88 33.54
CA LEU A 24 -28.21 -16.23 33.81
C LEU A 24 -29.09 -16.07 32.57
N SER A 25 -29.89 -17.12 32.40
CA SER A 25 -30.87 -17.43 31.38
C SER A 25 -32.22 -16.74 31.60
N GLY A 26 -32.88 -16.37 30.49
CA GLY A 26 -34.29 -16.70 30.25
C GLY A 26 -35.40 -15.77 30.77
N GLN A 27 -36.34 -15.53 29.85
CA GLN A 27 -37.80 -15.35 30.01
C GLN A 27 -38.44 -13.94 30.10
N ASP A 28 -39.22 -13.70 29.04
CA ASP A 28 -40.66 -13.42 29.01
C ASP A 28 -41.22 -11.99 28.88
N LEU A 29 -42.25 -11.98 28.03
CA LEU A 29 -43.04 -10.89 27.46
C LEU A 29 -44.31 -10.61 28.30
N VAL A 30 -44.91 -9.44 28.00
CA VAL A 30 -46.33 -9.03 28.08
C VAL A 30 -46.81 -8.28 29.32
N ILE A 31 -47.68 -7.28 29.04
CA ILE A 31 -48.84 -6.70 29.76
C ILE A 31 -48.70 -5.15 29.87
N GLU A 32 -49.41 -4.38 29.02
CA GLU A 32 -50.66 -3.60 29.27
C GLU A 32 -50.48 -2.43 30.29
N ASP A 33 -51.13 -1.26 30.26
CA ASP A 33 -52.42 -0.87 29.70
C ASP A 33 -52.63 0.68 29.63
N GLU A 34 -53.62 1.06 28.81
CA GLU A 34 -54.66 2.12 28.94
C GLU A 34 -54.44 3.66 29.12
N ILE A 35 -54.92 4.39 28.08
CA ILE A 35 -56.03 5.38 28.05
C ILE A 35 -56.00 6.68 28.91
N LYS A 36 -56.09 7.84 28.21
CA LYS A 36 -57.13 8.87 28.45
C LYS A 36 -57.32 9.87 27.29
N MET A 37 -58.57 9.96 26.82
CA MET A 37 -59.12 10.95 25.87
C MET A 37 -59.65 12.23 26.57
N LYS A 38 -59.71 13.36 25.82
CA LYS A 38 -60.86 14.30 25.63
C LYS A 38 -60.41 15.50 24.74
N ILE A 39 -60.98 15.79 23.55
CA ILE A 39 -62.25 16.53 23.23
C ILE A 39 -62.14 18.04 23.63
N VAL A 40 -62.44 19.11 22.86
CA VAL A 40 -63.14 19.40 21.58
C VAL A 40 -62.97 20.90 21.18
N SER A 41 -63.31 21.24 19.92
CA SER A 41 -63.73 22.56 19.34
C SER A 41 -62.68 23.66 19.17
N GLY A 42 -62.71 24.55 18.15
CA GLY A 42 -63.62 24.78 17.04
C GLY A 42 -63.57 26.28 16.61
N SER A 43 -63.71 26.53 15.31
CA SER A 43 -64.16 27.79 14.65
C SER A 43 -63.20 28.62 13.78
N LYS A 44 -63.83 29.22 12.76
CA LYS A 44 -63.38 29.78 11.47
C LYS A 44 -62.90 31.25 11.53
N LYS A 45 -62.02 31.69 10.60
CA LYS A 45 -62.31 32.76 9.60
C LYS A 45 -61.18 33.02 8.57
N GLU A 46 -61.53 33.84 7.58
CA GLU A 46 -61.15 33.86 6.15
C GLU A 46 -59.80 34.51 5.71
N LYS A 47 -59.52 34.20 4.43
CA LYS A 47 -58.49 34.64 3.46
C LYS A 47 -58.15 36.13 3.37
N MET A 48 -56.85 36.42 3.14
CA MET A 48 -56.31 37.14 1.97
C MET A 48 -54.85 36.69 1.69
N GLN A 49 -54.47 36.57 0.41
CA GLN A 49 -53.18 36.07 -0.17
C GLN A 49 -52.03 37.11 -0.09
N PRO A 50 -50.73 36.82 -0.38
CA PRO A 50 -50.22 35.90 -1.41
C PRO A 50 -48.97 35.02 -1.08
N SER A 51 -48.72 34.06 -1.99
CA SER A 51 -47.48 33.36 -2.34
C SER A 51 -46.22 33.53 -1.46
N PHE A 52 -45.77 32.45 -0.81
CA PHE A 52 -44.37 32.05 -0.54
C PHE A 52 -44.42 30.90 0.49
N GLY A 53 -44.32 29.63 0.09
CA GLY A 53 -44.59 28.54 1.07
C GLY A 53 -44.09 27.12 0.81
N PHE A 54 -43.36 26.85 -0.28
CA PHE A 54 -42.82 25.50 -0.52
C PHE A 54 -41.33 25.39 -0.17
N PHE A 55 -40.52 26.41 -0.50
CA PHE A 55 -39.07 26.41 -0.23
C PHE A 55 -38.67 26.64 1.24
N GLN A 56 -39.57 27.19 2.07
CA GLN A 56 -39.29 27.40 3.51
C GLN A 56 -39.54 26.12 4.33
N ARG A 57 -40.55 25.32 3.96
CA ARG A 57 -40.90 24.08 4.65
C ARG A 57 -39.88 22.97 4.36
N SER A 58 -39.30 22.93 3.15
CA SER A 58 -38.20 22.01 2.82
C SER A 58 -36.91 22.38 3.57
N ARG A 59 -36.59 23.68 3.73
CA ARG A 59 -35.45 24.15 4.52
C ARG A 59 -35.54 23.79 6.00
N ASN A 60 -36.73 23.94 6.61
CA ASN A 60 -36.92 23.65 8.04
C ASN A 60 -36.96 22.14 8.33
N ALA A 61 -37.46 21.31 7.41
CA ALA A 61 -37.42 19.86 7.53
C ALA A 61 -35.98 19.30 7.40
N ILE A 62 -35.16 19.87 6.51
CA ILE A 62 -33.75 19.49 6.33
C ILE A 62 -32.89 19.91 7.53
N MET A 63 -33.13 21.10 8.11
CA MET A 63 -32.42 21.51 9.33
C MET A 63 -32.84 20.72 10.58
N GLY A 64 -34.11 20.35 10.72
CA GLY A 64 -34.59 19.51 11.82
C GLY A 64 -34.02 18.09 11.80
N ALA A 65 -33.84 17.50 10.61
CA ALA A 65 -33.20 16.20 10.45
C ALA A 65 -31.69 16.24 10.77
N ALA A 66 -31.00 17.32 10.37
CA ALA A 66 -29.57 17.51 10.68
C ALA A 66 -29.30 17.65 12.19
N ASP A 67 -30.22 18.24 12.96
CA ASP A 67 -30.11 18.40 14.41
C ASP A 67 -30.54 17.17 15.22
N ALA A 68 -31.38 16.30 14.64
CA ALA A 68 -31.67 14.99 15.20
C ALA A 68 -30.46 14.04 15.03
N VAL A 69 -29.81 14.06 13.86
CA VAL A 69 -28.59 13.28 13.58
C VAL A 69 -27.41 13.75 14.46
N ARG A 70 -27.25 15.06 14.67
CA ARG A 70 -26.22 15.60 15.59
C ARG A 70 -26.41 15.19 17.04
N ARG A 71 -27.67 15.15 17.54
CA ARG A 71 -27.95 14.76 18.94
C ARG A 71 -27.79 13.26 19.21
N VAL A 72 -27.95 12.42 18.18
CA VAL A 72 -27.68 10.98 18.26
C VAL A 72 -26.18 10.70 18.14
N ALA A 73 -25.44 11.44 17.30
CA ALA A 73 -23.99 11.31 17.15
C ALA A 73 -23.20 11.77 18.41
N SER A 74 -23.73 12.70 19.20
CA SER A 74 -23.06 13.23 20.40
C SER A 74 -23.20 12.36 21.66
N LYS A 75 -23.84 11.17 21.60
CA LYS A 75 -24.03 10.27 22.75
C LYS A 75 -23.23 8.97 22.71
N GLY A 76 -22.37 8.75 21.71
CA GLY A 76 -21.46 7.60 21.65
C GLY A 76 -20.03 8.04 21.95
N GLY A 77 -19.63 8.03 23.23
CA GLY A 77 -18.23 8.19 23.61
C GLY A 77 -17.60 6.83 23.89
N PHE A 78 -16.70 6.37 23.01
CA PHE A 78 -15.68 5.35 23.27
C PHE A 78 -14.48 5.60 22.32
N GLY A 79 -13.27 5.32 22.81
CA GLY A 79 -11.98 5.87 22.34
C GLY A 79 -11.43 5.39 21.00
N ASP A 80 -10.31 6.02 20.65
CA ASP A 80 -9.54 6.02 19.39
C ASP A 80 -9.17 4.63 18.83
N ASP A 81 -9.96 4.13 17.87
CA ASP A 81 -9.79 2.83 17.18
C ASP A 81 -8.74 2.89 16.03
N ASN A 82 -8.13 4.06 15.78
CA ASN A 82 -7.27 4.30 14.61
C ASN A 82 -5.82 3.80 14.74
N ARG A 83 -5.45 3.14 15.85
CA ARG A 83 -4.08 2.64 16.12
C ARG A 83 -4.03 1.14 16.39
N ARG A 84 -4.95 0.36 15.81
CA ARG A 84 -4.87 -1.10 15.88
C ARG A 84 -3.52 -1.59 15.36
N THR A 85 -2.79 -2.34 16.18
CA THR A 85 -1.53 -2.98 15.81
C THR A 85 -1.81 -4.19 14.91
N GLU A 86 -1.21 -4.20 13.73
CA GLU A 86 -1.37 -5.23 12.70
C GLU A 86 -0.08 -6.08 12.53
N ALA A 87 1.08 -5.49 12.81
CA ALA A 87 2.38 -6.17 12.72
C ALA A 87 3.26 -5.85 13.94
N LEU A 88 4.13 -6.79 14.30
CA LEU A 88 5.08 -6.69 15.42
C LEU A 88 6.39 -7.39 15.05
N ILE A 89 7.53 -6.79 15.40
CA ILE A 89 8.85 -7.43 15.28
C ILE A 89 9.78 -6.98 16.43
N ILE A 90 10.74 -7.81 16.81
CA ILE A 90 11.83 -7.46 17.72
C ILE A 90 13.11 -7.34 16.90
N THR A 91 13.83 -6.24 17.02
CA THR A 91 15.09 -5.98 16.32
C THR A 91 16.30 -6.45 17.13
N ARG A 92 17.47 -6.56 16.48
CA ARG A 92 18.70 -7.12 17.10
C ARG A 92 19.26 -6.29 18.26
N ASP A 93 18.88 -5.03 18.37
CA ASP A 93 19.17 -4.14 19.50
C ASP A 93 18.21 -4.31 20.68
N GLY A 94 17.23 -5.22 20.58
CA GLY A 94 16.25 -5.51 21.64
C GLY A 94 15.03 -4.59 21.63
N MET A 95 14.93 -3.67 20.66
CA MET A 95 13.76 -2.81 20.53
C MET A 95 12.58 -3.57 19.91
N ILE A 96 11.38 -3.18 20.31
CA ILE A 96 10.13 -3.72 19.77
C ILE A 96 9.58 -2.70 18.78
N TRP A 97 9.12 -3.17 17.62
CA TRP A 97 8.52 -2.34 16.58
C TRP A 97 7.12 -2.85 16.24
N THR A 98 6.14 -1.96 16.25
CA THR A 98 4.76 -2.26 15.84
C THR A 98 4.34 -1.45 14.64
N GLY A 99 3.64 -2.08 13.70
CA GLY A 99 2.98 -1.43 12.58
C GLY A 99 1.47 -1.37 12.80
N CYS A 100 0.86 -0.22 12.52
CA CYS A 100 -0.55 0.04 12.77
C CYS A 100 -1.39 0.09 11.48
N ALA A 101 -2.71 -0.08 11.64
CA ALA A 101 -3.70 -0.03 10.56
C ALA A 101 -3.77 1.33 9.82
N ASN A 102 -3.36 2.42 10.48
CA ASN A 102 -3.26 3.75 9.87
C ASN A 102 -1.92 3.99 9.15
N GLY A 103 -1.01 3.01 9.14
CA GLY A 103 0.31 3.13 8.52
C GLY A 103 1.42 3.67 9.42
N SER A 104 1.14 4.03 10.68
CA SER A 104 2.19 4.41 11.62
C SER A 104 3.02 3.22 12.08
N LEU A 105 4.32 3.44 12.25
CA LEU A 105 5.25 2.56 12.95
C LEU A 105 5.53 3.14 14.33
N VAL A 106 5.57 2.30 15.35
CA VAL A 106 5.86 2.73 16.72
C VAL A 106 6.99 1.87 17.28
N GLN A 107 7.99 2.53 17.83
CA GLN A 107 9.13 1.91 18.50
C GLN A 107 8.90 1.90 20.01
N TRP A 108 9.24 0.77 20.64
CA TRP A 108 9.15 0.54 22.06
C TRP A 108 10.47 -0.03 22.58
N ASP A 109 10.81 0.27 23.82
CA ASP A 109 11.93 -0.38 24.49
C ASP A 109 11.59 -1.85 24.84
N GLY A 110 12.61 -2.60 25.28
CA GLY A 110 12.43 -4.00 25.70
C GLY A 110 11.52 -4.18 26.94
N ASN A 111 11.20 -3.10 27.65
CA ASN A 111 10.29 -3.10 28.80
C ASN A 111 8.85 -2.74 28.40
N GLY A 112 8.59 -2.45 27.11
CA GLY A 112 7.29 -2.06 26.60
C GLY A 112 6.96 -0.58 26.76
N ASN A 113 7.93 0.28 27.09
CA ASN A 113 7.74 1.73 27.08
C ASN A 113 7.82 2.25 25.64
N ARG A 114 6.84 3.07 25.27
CA ARG A 114 6.80 3.71 23.95
C ARG A 114 7.89 4.77 23.83
N LEU A 115 8.69 4.71 22.78
CA LEU A 115 9.79 5.63 22.52
C LEU A 115 9.43 6.67 21.45
N GLN A 116 9.12 6.22 20.24
CA GLN A 116 8.94 7.08 19.07
C GLN A 116 7.86 6.57 18.11
N ASP A 117 7.25 7.50 17.37
CA ASP A 117 6.26 7.26 16.34
C ASP A 117 6.78 7.74 14.98
N PHE A 118 6.66 6.89 13.97
CA PHE A 118 7.05 7.20 12.60
C PHE A 118 5.85 7.07 11.67
N HIS A 119 5.73 7.96 10.69
CA HIS A 119 4.62 7.95 9.74
C HIS A 119 5.12 8.26 8.33
N TYR A 120 5.46 7.19 7.60
CA TYR A 120 6.00 7.27 6.24
C TYR A 120 5.01 6.85 5.15
N HIS A 121 3.90 6.22 5.53
CA HIS A 121 2.87 5.77 4.62
C HIS A 121 1.50 5.89 5.30
N SER A 122 0.49 6.32 4.56
CA SER A 122 -0.88 6.54 5.04
C SER A 122 -1.78 5.30 5.01
N VAL A 123 -1.19 4.12 4.78
CA VAL A 123 -1.93 2.86 4.54
C VAL A 123 -1.40 1.80 5.51
N ALA A 124 -2.27 0.90 5.96
CA ALA A 124 -1.97 -0.13 6.95
C ALA A 124 -0.63 -0.86 6.72
N VAL A 125 0.17 -0.96 7.78
CA VAL A 125 1.31 -1.87 7.83
C VAL A 125 0.77 -3.29 7.99
N GLN A 126 1.11 -4.19 7.08
CA GLN A 126 0.60 -5.57 7.05
C GLN A 126 1.62 -6.56 7.62
N CYS A 127 2.89 -6.33 7.37
CA CYS A 127 3.95 -7.21 7.84
C CYS A 127 5.27 -6.44 8.04
N LEU A 128 6.08 -6.98 8.94
CA LEU A 128 7.42 -6.50 9.26
C LEU A 128 8.38 -7.68 9.20
N CYS A 129 9.62 -7.44 8.75
CA CYS A 129 10.72 -8.34 9.03
C CYS A 129 11.99 -7.53 9.31
N THR A 130 12.96 -8.15 9.98
CA THR A 130 14.26 -7.52 10.26
C THR A 130 15.38 -8.41 9.76
N PHE A 131 16.43 -7.78 9.25
CA PHE A 131 17.67 -8.46 8.92
C PHE A 131 18.84 -7.52 9.20
N GLY A 132 19.81 -8.00 9.97
CA GLY A 132 20.96 -7.20 10.37
C GLY A 132 20.55 -5.93 11.12
N LEU A 133 20.87 -4.78 10.51
CA LEU A 133 20.56 -3.43 11.03
C LEU A 133 19.36 -2.79 10.33
N ARG A 134 18.55 -3.57 9.61
CA ARG A 134 17.46 -3.06 8.78
C ARG A 134 16.10 -3.63 9.18
N ILE A 135 15.08 -2.81 9.04
CA ILE A 135 13.67 -3.16 9.23
C ILE A 135 12.98 -2.99 7.88
N TRP A 136 12.34 -4.06 7.41
CA TRP A 136 11.56 -4.08 6.18
C TRP A 136 10.08 -4.06 6.54
N VAL A 137 9.33 -3.20 5.87
CA VAL A 137 7.92 -2.93 6.15
C VAL A 137 7.10 -3.15 4.89
N GLY A 138 6.10 -4.03 4.97
CA GLY A 138 5.16 -4.30 3.88
C GLY A 138 3.81 -3.64 4.17
N TYR A 139 3.29 -2.89 3.19
CA TYR A 139 2.05 -2.12 3.33
C TYR A 139 0.89 -2.74 2.55
N ALA A 140 -0.34 -2.43 2.96
CA ALA A 140 -1.54 -2.84 2.22
C ALA A 140 -1.67 -2.15 0.84
N SER A 141 -0.91 -1.09 0.60
CA SER A 141 -0.78 -0.47 -0.73
C SER A 141 -0.02 -1.33 -1.74
N GLY A 142 0.69 -2.37 -1.29
CA GLY A 142 1.66 -3.10 -2.11
C GLY A 142 3.06 -2.48 -2.09
N THR A 143 3.27 -1.41 -1.33
CA THR A 143 4.58 -0.78 -1.14
C THR A 143 5.41 -1.53 -0.10
N VAL A 144 6.73 -1.50 -0.25
CA VAL A 144 7.71 -1.92 0.76
C VAL A 144 8.65 -0.78 1.07
N GLN A 145 8.96 -0.59 2.35
CA GLN A 145 9.95 0.38 2.82
C GLN A 145 11.01 -0.29 3.69
N VAL A 146 12.18 0.33 3.77
CA VAL A 146 13.32 -0.12 4.57
C VAL A 146 13.76 1.01 5.48
N LEU A 147 13.93 0.70 6.75
CA LEU A 147 14.39 1.63 7.78
C LEU A 147 15.67 1.09 8.43
N ASP A 148 16.47 1.99 8.99
CA ASP A 148 17.48 1.61 9.98
C ASP A 148 16.83 1.40 11.37
N LEU A 149 17.65 1.07 12.38
CA LEU A 149 17.18 0.80 13.74
C LEU A 149 16.81 2.08 14.50
N GLU A 150 17.25 3.23 14.02
CA GLU A 150 16.89 4.56 14.50
C GLU A 150 15.56 5.05 13.90
N GLY A 151 15.01 4.33 12.92
CA GLY A 151 13.75 4.64 12.27
C GLY A 151 13.85 5.60 11.09
N ASN A 152 15.05 5.89 10.59
CA ASN A 152 15.23 6.68 9.37
C ASN A 152 14.86 5.84 8.15
N LEU A 153 14.12 6.43 7.22
CA LEU A 153 13.76 5.78 5.96
C LEU A 153 14.98 5.70 5.02
N LEU A 154 15.43 4.49 4.72
CA LEU A 154 16.55 4.23 3.80
C LEU A 154 16.08 4.17 2.34
N GLY A 155 14.90 3.60 2.09
CA GLY A 155 14.34 3.48 0.74
C GLY A 155 12.97 2.83 0.70
N GLY A 156 12.31 2.87 -0.46
CA GLY A 156 11.02 2.24 -0.66
C GLY A 156 10.69 1.99 -2.13
N TRP A 157 9.85 0.98 -2.37
CA TRP A 157 9.46 0.54 -3.71
C TRP A 157 8.00 0.11 -3.75
N VAL A 158 7.33 0.31 -4.88
CA VAL A 158 6.06 -0.35 -5.17
C VAL A 158 6.36 -1.81 -5.51
N ALA A 159 6.28 -2.67 -4.51
CA ALA A 159 6.59 -4.09 -4.62
C ALA A 159 5.51 -4.83 -5.39
N HIS A 160 4.24 -4.51 -5.21
CA HIS A 160 3.13 -5.23 -5.85
C HIS A 160 1.97 -4.30 -6.14
N SER A 161 1.09 -4.73 -7.04
CA SER A 161 -0.20 -4.06 -7.27
C SER A 161 -1.26 -4.48 -6.24
N SER A 162 -0.93 -5.37 -5.29
CA SER A 162 -1.82 -5.81 -4.22
C SER A 162 -1.12 -5.78 -2.87
N PRO A 163 -1.87 -5.82 -1.74
CA PRO A 163 -1.31 -5.80 -0.39
C PRO A 163 -0.16 -6.79 -0.20
N VAL A 164 0.94 -6.33 0.41
CA VAL A 164 2.04 -7.20 0.84
C VAL A 164 1.65 -7.91 2.12
N ILE A 165 1.37 -9.21 2.03
CA ILE A 165 0.85 -9.99 3.17
C ILE A 165 1.94 -10.66 3.98
N LYS A 166 3.14 -10.86 3.41
CA LYS A 166 4.23 -11.49 4.13
C LYS A 166 5.59 -11.07 3.59
N LEU A 167 6.55 -10.97 4.51
CA LEU A 167 7.97 -10.82 4.24
C LEU A 167 8.74 -12.03 4.77
N ALA A 168 9.76 -12.47 4.06
CA ALA A 168 10.65 -13.55 4.48
C ALA A 168 12.09 -13.23 4.05
N VAL A 169 13.07 -13.62 4.87
CA VAL A 169 14.49 -13.39 4.56
C VAL A 169 15.18 -14.73 4.32
N GLY A 170 15.99 -14.83 3.27
CA GLY A 170 16.74 -16.04 2.95
C GLY A 170 17.76 -15.83 1.84
N ALA A 171 18.89 -16.54 1.93
CA ALA A 171 19.95 -16.55 0.92
C ALA A 171 20.46 -15.14 0.49
N GLY A 172 20.50 -14.18 1.42
CA GLY A 172 20.90 -12.79 1.14
C GLY A 172 19.82 -11.92 0.50
N TYR A 173 18.55 -12.37 0.48
CA TYR A 173 17.42 -11.63 -0.07
C TYR A 173 16.28 -11.51 0.92
N VAL A 174 15.53 -10.41 0.81
CA VAL A 174 14.20 -10.25 1.41
C VAL A 174 13.16 -10.47 0.32
N PHE A 175 12.26 -11.42 0.54
CA PHE A 175 11.14 -11.75 -0.33
C PHE A 175 9.84 -11.22 0.24
N THR A 176 8.99 -10.75 -0.65
CA THR A 176 7.61 -10.34 -0.39
C THR A 176 6.66 -11.33 -1.02
N LEU A 177 5.52 -11.57 -0.38
CA LEU A 177 4.37 -12.24 -0.95
C LEU A 177 3.18 -11.28 -0.92
N ALA A 178 2.45 -11.18 -2.03
CA ALA A 178 1.25 -10.36 -2.11
C ALA A 178 -0.02 -11.19 -2.30
N ASN A 179 -1.19 -10.57 -2.10
CA ASN A 179 -2.51 -11.23 -2.18
C ASN A 179 -2.78 -11.92 -3.53
N HIS A 180 -2.26 -11.39 -4.63
CA HIS A 180 -2.36 -12.04 -5.95
C HIS A 180 -1.40 -13.24 -6.11
N GLY A 181 -0.73 -13.70 -5.05
CA GLY A 181 0.21 -14.83 -5.05
C GLY A 181 1.60 -14.51 -5.63
N GLY A 182 1.88 -13.25 -5.96
CA GLY A 182 3.15 -12.86 -6.57
C GLY A 182 4.25 -12.72 -5.54
N ILE A 183 5.47 -13.10 -5.93
CA ILE A 183 6.67 -13.02 -5.10
C ILE A 183 7.68 -12.10 -5.77
N ARG A 184 8.26 -11.17 -4.99
CA ARG A 184 9.39 -10.33 -5.42
C ARG A 184 10.48 -10.33 -4.36
N GLY A 185 11.73 -10.20 -4.78
CA GLY A 185 12.88 -10.22 -3.88
C GLY A 185 13.83 -9.05 -4.10
N TRP A 186 14.41 -8.54 -3.02
CA TRP A 186 15.46 -7.54 -3.01
C TRP A 186 16.66 -8.09 -2.26
N ASN A 187 17.87 -7.68 -2.66
CA ASN A 187 19.04 -8.01 -1.88
C ASN A 187 18.93 -7.34 -0.49
N VAL A 188 19.34 -8.04 0.58
CA VAL A 188 19.31 -7.48 1.95
C VAL A 188 20.14 -6.19 2.11
N MET A 189 21.09 -5.96 1.20
CA MET A 189 21.92 -4.77 1.14
C MET A 189 21.25 -3.60 0.38
N SER A 190 20.11 -3.80 -0.28
CA SER A 190 19.36 -2.73 -0.95
C SER A 190 18.50 -1.93 0.05
N PRO A 191 18.48 -0.57 0.02
CA PRO A 191 19.27 0.27 -0.86
C PRO A 191 20.76 0.26 -0.47
N GLY A 192 21.66 0.27 -1.45
CA GLY A 192 23.10 0.16 -1.21
C GLY A 192 23.97 0.33 -2.46
N PRO A 193 25.31 0.22 -2.31
CA PRO A 193 26.26 0.47 -3.40
C PRO A 193 26.07 -0.44 -4.62
N LEU A 194 25.56 -1.65 -4.39
CA LEU A 194 25.26 -2.62 -5.45
C LEU A 194 24.20 -2.13 -6.43
N ASP A 195 23.22 -1.35 -5.97
CA ASP A 195 22.05 -1.01 -6.78
C ASP A 195 22.40 -0.11 -7.97
N ASN A 196 23.37 0.80 -7.79
CA ASN A 196 23.81 1.70 -8.85
C ASN A 196 24.60 0.95 -9.93
N ILE A 197 25.49 0.04 -9.52
CA ILE A 197 26.24 -0.80 -10.45
C ILE A 197 25.27 -1.69 -11.24
N LEU A 198 24.35 -2.37 -10.55
CA LEU A 198 23.34 -3.22 -11.18
C LEU A 198 22.44 -2.43 -12.15
N ARG A 199 22.01 -1.23 -11.76
CA ARG A 199 21.21 -0.36 -12.61
C ARG A 199 21.97 0.05 -13.86
N SER A 200 23.23 0.44 -13.72
CA SER A 200 24.09 0.84 -14.85
C SER A 200 24.34 -0.32 -15.82
N GLU A 201 24.72 -1.49 -15.30
CA GLU A 201 24.96 -2.69 -16.10
C GLU A 201 23.70 -3.17 -16.83
N LEU A 202 22.55 -3.18 -16.15
CA LEU A 202 21.27 -3.52 -16.78
C LEU A 202 20.88 -2.51 -17.85
N ALA A 203 21.03 -1.21 -17.59
CA ALA A 203 20.75 -0.16 -18.57
C ALA A 203 21.64 -0.32 -19.83
N GLY A 204 22.93 -0.66 -19.65
CA GLY A 204 23.83 -0.95 -20.76
C GLY A 204 23.42 -2.16 -21.60
N LYS A 205 22.58 -3.05 -21.06
CA LYS A 205 22.04 -4.25 -21.71
C LYS A 205 20.57 -4.17 -22.07
N GLU A 206 19.95 -2.99 -21.93
CA GLU A 206 18.50 -2.81 -22.11
C GLU A 206 18.01 -3.28 -23.49
N PHE A 207 18.83 -3.08 -24.53
CA PHE A 207 18.53 -3.52 -25.90
C PHE A 207 18.38 -5.05 -26.06
N LEU A 208 18.87 -5.86 -25.10
CA LEU A 208 18.73 -7.32 -25.14
C LEU A 208 17.33 -7.79 -24.72
N TYR A 209 16.68 -7.05 -23.82
CA TYR A 209 15.42 -7.45 -23.20
C TYR A 209 14.26 -6.48 -23.44
N THR A 210 14.51 -5.29 -23.99
CA THR A 210 13.46 -4.32 -24.31
C THR A 210 13.16 -4.33 -25.81
N ARG A 211 11.87 -4.37 -26.15
CA ARG A 211 11.38 -4.21 -27.52
C ARG A 211 10.37 -3.08 -27.58
N ILE A 212 10.36 -2.30 -28.66
CA ILE A 212 9.32 -1.32 -28.90
C ILE A 212 8.13 -2.02 -29.56
N GLU A 213 6.96 -1.93 -28.95
CA GLU A 213 5.69 -2.36 -29.52
C GLU A 213 4.85 -1.15 -29.91
N ASN A 214 4.15 -1.26 -31.05
CA ASN A 214 3.17 -0.26 -31.46
C ASN A 214 1.79 -0.64 -30.90
N LEU A 215 1.26 0.18 -30.00
CA LEU A 215 -0.05 0.01 -29.39
C LEU A 215 -1.02 1.06 -29.92
N LYS A 216 -2.22 0.62 -30.32
CA LYS A 216 -3.32 1.51 -30.74
C LYS A 216 -4.33 1.72 -29.62
N ILE A 217 -4.66 2.97 -29.35
CA ILE A 217 -5.66 3.37 -28.35
C ILE A 217 -6.78 4.13 -29.06
N LEU A 218 -7.99 3.59 -29.04
CA LEU A 218 -9.21 4.27 -29.48
C LEU A 218 -9.82 5.02 -28.30
N THR A 219 -9.94 6.34 -28.40
CA THR A 219 -10.65 7.17 -27.41
C THR A 219 -11.90 7.76 -28.05
N GLY A 220 -13.06 7.57 -27.42
CA GLY A 220 -14.33 8.13 -27.84
C GLY A 220 -14.94 9.04 -26.78
N THR A 221 -15.52 10.17 -27.19
CA THR A 221 -16.37 11.01 -26.32
C THR A 221 -17.75 11.25 -26.92
N TRP A 222 -18.80 11.24 -26.09
CA TRP A 222 -20.15 11.58 -26.53
C TRP A 222 -21.02 12.15 -25.41
N ASN A 223 -21.51 13.39 -25.58
CA ASN A 223 -22.60 13.92 -24.79
C ASN A 223 -23.93 13.30 -25.27
N VAL A 224 -24.53 12.45 -24.45
CA VAL A 224 -25.70 11.63 -24.83
C VAL A 224 -27.04 12.32 -24.56
N ALA A 225 -27.02 13.53 -23.97
CA ALA A 225 -28.20 14.36 -23.71
C ALA A 225 -29.37 13.57 -23.08
N GLN A 226 -29.06 12.76 -22.07
CA GLN A 226 -29.96 11.87 -21.31
C GLN A 226 -30.69 10.82 -22.15
N GLY A 227 -30.18 10.55 -23.36
CA GLY A 227 -30.69 9.56 -24.28
C GLY A 227 -29.97 8.21 -24.17
N LYS A 228 -30.50 7.23 -24.90
CA LYS A 228 -29.87 5.93 -25.15
C LYS A 228 -29.54 5.84 -26.64
N ALA A 229 -28.37 5.29 -26.98
CA ALA A 229 -27.99 5.06 -28.37
C ALA A 229 -28.73 3.87 -28.98
N SER A 230 -28.93 3.93 -30.30
CA SER A 230 -29.25 2.74 -31.08
C SER A 230 -28.02 1.83 -31.22
N GLN A 231 -28.24 0.54 -31.52
CA GLN A 231 -27.14 -0.40 -31.79
C GLN A 231 -26.31 0.07 -33.02
N ASP A 232 -26.98 0.54 -34.06
CA ASP A 232 -26.32 1.00 -35.30
C ASP A 232 -25.45 2.23 -35.05
N SER A 233 -25.88 3.13 -34.16
CA SER A 233 -25.09 4.28 -33.75
C SER A 233 -23.80 3.88 -33.03
N LEU A 234 -23.89 2.90 -32.13
CA LEU A 234 -22.71 2.37 -31.43
C LEU A 234 -21.75 1.65 -32.39
N VAL A 235 -22.28 0.88 -33.34
CA VAL A 235 -21.48 0.21 -34.38
C VAL A 235 -20.81 1.22 -35.31
N SER A 236 -21.51 2.27 -35.72
CA SER A 236 -20.96 3.36 -36.53
C SER A 236 -19.83 4.12 -35.81
N TRP A 237 -20.02 4.35 -34.50
CA TRP A 237 -19.06 5.06 -33.68
C TRP A 237 -17.83 4.22 -33.33
N LEU A 238 -18.02 3.01 -32.80
CA LEU A 238 -16.95 2.19 -32.22
C LEU A 238 -16.61 0.95 -33.04
N GLY A 239 -17.55 0.38 -33.78
CA GLY A 239 -17.47 -0.97 -34.37
C GLY A 239 -16.16 -1.27 -35.09
N SER A 240 -16.03 -0.90 -36.37
CA SER A 240 -14.79 -1.19 -37.12
C SER A 240 -13.57 -0.40 -36.60
N ALA A 241 -13.79 0.75 -35.97
CA ALA A 241 -12.72 1.58 -35.41
C ALA A 241 -11.99 0.90 -34.23
N ALA A 242 -12.64 -0.01 -33.51
CA ALA A 242 -12.02 -0.80 -32.46
C ALA A 242 -11.25 -2.02 -32.99
N GLY A 243 -11.39 -2.35 -34.28
CA GLY A 243 -10.92 -3.60 -34.87
C GLY A 243 -9.42 -3.84 -34.71
N ASP A 244 -8.60 -2.79 -34.75
CA ASP A 244 -7.14 -2.84 -34.58
C ASP A 244 -6.66 -2.18 -33.27
N ALA A 245 -7.57 -1.67 -32.43
CA ALA A 245 -7.24 -1.07 -31.15
C ALA A 245 -6.87 -2.15 -30.11
N GLY A 246 -5.81 -1.88 -29.34
CA GLY A 246 -5.46 -2.67 -28.16
C GLY A 246 -6.20 -2.20 -26.91
N ILE A 247 -6.52 -0.91 -26.84
CA ILE A 247 -7.27 -0.28 -25.74
C ILE A 247 -8.38 0.59 -26.34
N VAL A 248 -9.58 0.51 -25.77
CA VAL A 248 -10.72 1.37 -26.10
C VAL A 248 -11.16 2.10 -24.84
N VAL A 249 -11.22 3.43 -24.89
CA VAL A 249 -11.66 4.30 -23.80
C VAL A 249 -12.87 5.10 -24.26
N VAL A 250 -13.95 5.07 -23.47
CA VAL A 250 -15.19 5.77 -23.78
C VAL A 250 -15.54 6.71 -22.64
N GLY A 251 -15.73 7.99 -22.96
CA GLY A 251 -16.24 9.02 -22.06
C GLY A 251 -17.63 9.50 -22.49
N LEU A 252 -18.60 9.43 -21.60
CA LEU A 252 -19.96 9.93 -21.83
C LEU A 252 -20.28 11.11 -20.91
N GLN A 253 -21.07 12.05 -21.40
CA GLN A 253 -21.59 13.17 -20.62
C GLN A 253 -23.12 13.23 -20.73
N GLU A 254 -23.77 13.81 -19.73
CA GLU A 254 -25.24 13.86 -19.61
C GLU A 254 -25.92 12.49 -19.67
N VAL A 255 -25.28 11.46 -19.12
CA VAL A 255 -25.92 10.14 -18.97
C VAL A 255 -27.23 10.28 -18.18
N GLU A 256 -27.21 11.09 -17.11
CA GLU A 256 -28.38 11.52 -16.35
C GLU A 256 -28.17 12.94 -15.80
N MET A 257 -29.18 13.85 -15.90
CA MET A 257 -29.05 15.25 -15.45
C MET A 257 -30.23 15.76 -14.60
N GLY A 258 -31.18 14.88 -14.23
CA GLY A 258 -32.33 15.25 -13.40
C GLY A 258 -31.91 15.63 -11.98
N ALA A 259 -32.47 16.70 -11.42
CA ALA A 259 -32.09 17.21 -10.09
C ALA A 259 -32.19 16.17 -8.96
N GLY A 260 -33.21 15.31 -9.00
CA GLY A 260 -33.34 14.18 -8.06
C GLY A 260 -32.24 13.13 -8.23
N VAL A 261 -31.85 12.84 -9.47
CA VAL A 261 -30.77 11.90 -9.80
C VAL A 261 -29.41 12.45 -9.36
N LEU A 262 -29.15 13.74 -9.59
CA LEU A 262 -27.93 14.41 -9.15
C LEU A 262 -27.81 14.40 -7.62
N ALA A 263 -28.91 14.66 -6.90
CA ALA A 263 -28.94 14.60 -5.44
C ALA A 263 -28.71 13.18 -4.92
N MET A 264 -29.31 12.18 -5.55
CA MET A 264 -29.07 10.77 -5.22
C MET A 264 -27.63 10.35 -5.50
N SER A 265 -27.05 10.78 -6.63
CA SER A 265 -25.64 10.50 -6.95
C SER A 265 -24.70 11.13 -5.92
N ALA A 266 -24.95 12.39 -5.53
CA ALA A 266 -24.15 13.03 -4.48
C ALA A 266 -24.28 12.30 -3.14
N ALA A 267 -25.47 11.83 -2.77
CA ALA A 267 -25.67 11.04 -1.56
C ALA A 267 -24.95 9.69 -1.63
N LYS A 268 -25.03 8.98 -2.76
CA LYS A 268 -24.31 7.71 -2.99
C LYS A 268 -22.79 7.87 -2.87
N GLU A 269 -22.23 8.93 -3.45
CA GLU A 269 -20.80 9.25 -3.33
C GLU A 269 -20.36 9.41 -1.86
N THR A 270 -21.19 10.00 -0.99
CA THR A 270 -20.84 10.13 0.44
C THR A 270 -20.79 8.81 1.21
N VAL A 271 -21.42 7.75 0.68
CA VAL A 271 -21.44 6.41 1.29
C VAL A 271 -20.60 5.39 0.49
N GLY A 272 -19.79 5.86 -0.47
CA GLY A 272 -18.92 5.00 -1.29
C GLY A 272 -19.67 4.12 -2.30
N LEU A 273 -20.91 4.44 -2.64
CA LEU A 273 -21.66 3.78 -3.70
C LEU A 273 -21.53 4.56 -5.01
N GLU A 274 -21.37 3.85 -6.11
CA GLU A 274 -21.16 4.46 -7.42
C GLU A 274 -22.15 3.90 -8.45
N GLY A 275 -22.33 4.63 -9.56
CA GLY A 275 -23.08 4.15 -10.72
C GLY A 275 -24.61 4.34 -10.67
N SER A 276 -25.21 4.07 -11.82
CA SER A 276 -26.64 4.18 -12.11
C SER A 276 -27.08 3.05 -13.03
N SER A 277 -28.38 2.77 -13.08
CA SER A 277 -28.92 1.76 -14.02
C SER A 277 -28.75 2.18 -15.48
N VAL A 278 -28.82 3.48 -15.77
CA VAL A 278 -28.58 4.03 -17.11
C VAL A 278 -27.10 3.93 -17.48
N GLY A 279 -26.21 4.27 -16.56
CA GLY A 279 -24.76 4.08 -16.73
C GLY A 279 -24.40 2.62 -16.98
N GLN A 280 -24.96 1.69 -16.19
CA GLN A 280 -24.76 0.25 -16.39
C GLN A 280 -25.26 -0.21 -17.77
N TRP A 281 -26.42 0.28 -18.20
CA TRP A 281 -26.93 -0.02 -19.54
C TRP A 281 -25.95 0.44 -20.65
N TRP A 282 -25.33 1.62 -20.50
CA TRP A 282 -24.31 2.09 -21.44
C TRP A 282 -23.07 1.20 -21.44
N LEU A 283 -22.58 0.82 -20.25
CA LEU A 283 -21.43 -0.08 -20.11
C LEU A 283 -21.69 -1.43 -20.81
N ASP A 284 -22.87 -2.01 -20.62
CA ASP A 284 -23.22 -3.30 -21.20
C ASP A 284 -23.42 -3.22 -22.72
N MET A 285 -24.01 -2.15 -23.23
CA MET A 285 -24.22 -1.96 -24.67
C MET A 285 -22.93 -1.66 -25.44
N VAL A 286 -22.04 -0.84 -24.86
CA VAL A 286 -20.71 -0.62 -25.41
C VAL A 286 -19.90 -1.91 -25.35
N GLY A 287 -19.91 -2.61 -24.21
CA GLY A 287 -19.25 -3.91 -24.05
C GLY A 287 -19.72 -4.93 -25.09
N LYS A 288 -21.03 -5.05 -25.30
CA LYS A 288 -21.60 -5.91 -26.34
C LYS A 288 -21.13 -5.52 -27.75
N THR A 289 -21.02 -4.23 -28.04
CA THR A 289 -20.56 -3.73 -29.36
C THR A 289 -19.07 -4.02 -29.58
N LEU A 290 -18.29 -4.15 -28.51
CA LEU A 290 -16.87 -4.50 -28.51
C LEU A 290 -16.62 -6.01 -28.35
N ASP A 291 -17.66 -6.85 -28.44
CA ASP A 291 -17.59 -8.29 -28.21
C ASP A 291 -16.91 -8.67 -26.88
N GLU A 292 -17.31 -7.99 -25.80
CA GLU A 292 -16.78 -8.17 -24.45
C GLU A 292 -16.82 -9.65 -24.00
N GLY A 293 -15.73 -10.13 -23.42
CA GLY A 293 -15.50 -11.52 -23.03
C GLY A 293 -14.79 -12.35 -24.10
N SER A 294 -14.93 -12.00 -25.38
CA SER A 294 -14.28 -12.72 -26.49
C SER A 294 -13.07 -11.98 -27.07
N THR A 295 -13.22 -10.69 -27.41
CA THR A 295 -12.16 -9.87 -27.99
C THR A 295 -11.56 -8.91 -26.97
N PHE A 296 -12.43 -8.25 -26.20
CA PHE A 296 -12.08 -7.26 -25.21
C PHE A 296 -12.57 -7.66 -23.81
N GLU A 297 -11.93 -7.12 -22.79
CA GLU A 297 -12.36 -7.23 -21.39
C GLU A 297 -12.47 -5.83 -20.79
N ARG A 298 -13.56 -5.55 -20.08
CA ARG A 298 -13.74 -4.28 -19.37
C ARG A 298 -12.82 -4.25 -18.15
N VAL A 299 -11.87 -3.33 -18.11
CA VAL A 299 -10.85 -3.27 -17.05
C VAL A 299 -11.16 -2.25 -15.96
N GLY A 300 -11.98 -1.23 -16.25
CA GLY A 300 -12.35 -0.22 -15.28
C GLY A 300 -13.45 0.71 -15.78
N SER A 301 -14.18 1.31 -14.84
CA SER A 301 -15.18 2.34 -15.11
C SER A 301 -15.37 3.25 -13.91
N ARG A 302 -15.72 4.51 -14.14
CA ARG A 302 -16.06 5.47 -13.09
C ARG A 302 -17.23 6.35 -13.51
N GLN A 303 -18.22 6.51 -12.62
CA GLN A 303 -19.38 7.37 -12.88
C GLN A 303 -19.54 8.42 -11.77
N LEU A 304 -19.57 9.70 -12.15
CA LEU A 304 -19.93 10.82 -11.28
C LEU A 304 -21.17 11.50 -11.85
N ALA A 305 -22.34 11.20 -11.28
CA ALA A 305 -23.62 11.68 -11.77
C ALA A 305 -23.79 11.47 -13.30
N GLY A 306 -23.81 12.54 -14.10
CA GLY A 306 -23.97 12.48 -15.55
C GLY A 306 -22.70 12.17 -16.33
N LEU A 307 -21.54 12.09 -15.68
CA LEU A 307 -20.24 11.77 -16.28
C LEU A 307 -19.96 10.27 -16.11
N LEU A 308 -19.58 9.59 -17.19
CA LEU A 308 -19.14 8.19 -17.17
C LEU A 308 -17.86 8.04 -17.98
N ILE A 309 -16.87 7.33 -17.45
CA ILE A 309 -15.71 6.85 -18.23
C ILE A 309 -15.59 5.35 -18.06
N ALA A 310 -15.21 4.65 -19.12
CA ALA A 310 -14.98 3.22 -19.09
C ALA A 310 -13.89 2.82 -20.08
N MET A 311 -13.22 1.70 -19.78
CA MET A 311 -12.10 1.20 -20.54
C MET A 311 -12.22 -0.30 -20.78
N TRP A 312 -11.93 -0.68 -22.02
CA TRP A 312 -11.83 -2.05 -22.49
C TRP A 312 -10.43 -2.31 -23.05
N VAL A 313 -9.87 -3.45 -22.70
CA VAL A 313 -8.53 -3.88 -23.17
C VAL A 313 -8.67 -5.18 -23.94
N ARG A 314 -7.99 -5.28 -25.08
CA ARG A 314 -7.99 -6.51 -25.87
C ARG A 314 -7.39 -7.66 -25.07
N ASN A 315 -7.97 -8.86 -25.18
CA ASN A 315 -7.56 -10.03 -24.41
C ASN A 315 -6.06 -10.36 -24.55
N SER A 316 -5.47 -10.11 -25.72
CA SER A 316 -4.03 -10.30 -25.96
C SER A 316 -3.12 -9.35 -25.17
N LEU A 317 -3.63 -8.19 -24.76
CA LEU A 317 -2.90 -7.16 -24.00
C LEU A 317 -3.21 -7.22 -22.50
N LYS A 318 -4.32 -7.86 -22.10
CA LYS A 318 -4.84 -7.87 -20.73
C LYS A 318 -3.80 -8.25 -19.67
N ALA A 319 -2.96 -9.26 -19.94
CA ALA A 319 -1.92 -9.71 -19.01
C ALA A 319 -0.84 -8.65 -18.72
N HIS A 320 -0.76 -7.62 -19.55
CA HIS A 320 0.21 -6.53 -19.46
C HIS A 320 -0.41 -5.23 -18.95
N VAL A 321 -1.71 -5.22 -18.61
CA VAL A 321 -2.41 -4.07 -18.05
C VAL A 321 -2.72 -4.32 -16.58
N GLY A 322 -2.35 -3.39 -15.72
CA GLY A 322 -2.58 -3.44 -14.28
C GLY A 322 -2.72 -2.06 -13.66
N ASP A 323 -2.70 -2.00 -12.33
CA ASP A 323 -2.77 -0.76 -11.54
C ASP A 323 -3.90 0.17 -12.00
N VAL A 324 -5.09 -0.42 -12.14
CA VAL A 324 -6.29 0.31 -12.56
C VAL A 324 -6.85 1.04 -11.36
N ASP A 325 -6.81 2.36 -11.41
CA ASP A 325 -7.36 3.25 -10.40
C ASP A 325 -8.36 4.22 -11.05
N ALA A 326 -9.28 4.74 -10.25
CA ALA A 326 -10.35 5.62 -10.72
C ALA A 326 -10.47 6.86 -9.84
N ALA A 327 -10.80 7.99 -10.44
CA ALA A 327 -10.94 9.27 -9.75
C ALA A 327 -12.14 10.06 -10.25
N ALA A 328 -12.66 10.97 -9.43
CA ALA A 328 -13.76 11.85 -9.79
C ALA A 328 -13.58 13.24 -9.14
N VAL A 329 -13.87 14.30 -9.89
CA VAL A 329 -13.77 15.69 -9.42
C VAL A 329 -15.04 16.46 -9.79
N PRO A 330 -15.92 16.79 -8.83
CA PRO A 330 -17.12 17.58 -9.09
C PRO A 330 -16.80 19.08 -9.27
N CYS A 331 -17.28 19.68 -10.36
CA CYS A 331 -17.18 21.12 -10.65
C CYS A 331 -18.53 21.83 -10.69
N GLY A 332 -19.63 21.13 -10.38
CA GLY A 332 -20.97 21.70 -10.34
C GLY A 332 -21.16 22.73 -9.23
N PHE A 333 -22.42 22.99 -8.87
CA PHE A 333 -22.74 24.00 -7.85
C PHE A 333 -21.91 23.81 -6.57
N GLY A 334 -21.17 24.86 -6.18
CA GLY A 334 -20.28 24.83 -5.01
C GLY A 334 -19.12 23.82 -5.06
N ARG A 335 -18.72 23.32 -6.25
CA ARG A 335 -17.74 22.23 -6.42
C ARG A 335 -18.14 20.93 -5.70
N ALA A 336 -19.44 20.72 -5.50
CA ALA A 336 -19.97 19.59 -4.74
C ALA A 336 -20.98 18.73 -5.53
N ILE A 337 -21.42 19.19 -6.71
CA ILE A 337 -22.39 18.47 -7.55
C ILE A 337 -21.69 17.96 -8.81
N GLY A 338 -21.93 16.69 -9.15
CA GLY A 338 -21.31 16.00 -10.29
C GLY A 338 -21.91 16.30 -11.68
N ASN A 339 -22.81 17.28 -11.82
CA ASN A 339 -23.40 17.60 -13.13
C ASN A 339 -22.42 18.27 -14.11
N LYS A 340 -21.29 18.73 -13.57
CA LYS A 340 -20.10 19.25 -14.24
C LYS A 340 -18.90 18.77 -13.47
N GLY A 341 -17.76 18.61 -14.14
CA GLY A 341 -16.55 18.09 -13.53
C GLY A 341 -15.84 17.09 -14.42
N ALA A 342 -15.16 16.13 -13.80
CA ALA A 342 -14.44 15.09 -14.49
C ALA A 342 -14.48 13.75 -13.77
N VAL A 343 -14.36 12.68 -14.55
CA VAL A 343 -14.06 11.32 -14.07
C VAL A 343 -12.83 10.81 -14.82
N GLY A 344 -11.96 10.09 -14.13
CA GLY A 344 -10.71 9.62 -14.70
C GLY A 344 -10.44 8.16 -14.41
N LEU A 345 -9.67 7.53 -15.30
CA LEU A 345 -9.04 6.23 -15.10
C LEU A 345 -7.52 6.35 -15.26
N ARG A 346 -6.79 5.76 -14.31
CA ARG A 346 -5.35 5.55 -14.39
C ARG A 346 -5.11 4.06 -14.60
N ILE A 347 -4.19 3.73 -15.49
CA ILE A 347 -3.74 2.35 -15.73
C ILE A 347 -2.22 2.33 -15.86
N ARG A 348 -1.64 1.16 -15.65
CA ARG A 348 -0.29 0.85 -16.11
C ARG A 348 -0.36 -0.18 -17.24
N VAL A 349 0.25 0.15 -18.37
CA VAL A 349 0.44 -0.76 -19.51
C VAL A 349 1.94 -1.02 -19.61
N TYR A 350 2.36 -2.28 -19.51
CA TYR A 350 3.78 -2.63 -19.31
C TYR A 350 4.36 -1.86 -18.11
N ASP A 351 5.34 -1.00 -18.36
CA ASP A 351 6.00 -0.12 -17.38
C ASP A 351 5.69 1.36 -17.62
N ARG A 352 4.55 1.69 -18.24
CA ARG A 352 4.10 3.07 -18.47
C ARG A 352 2.75 3.35 -17.85
N VAL A 353 2.65 4.46 -17.14
CA VAL A 353 1.42 4.96 -16.51
C VAL A 353 0.67 5.84 -17.50
N MET A 354 -0.61 5.53 -17.73
CA MET A 354 -1.48 6.29 -18.63
C MET A 354 -2.73 6.74 -17.88
N CYS A 355 -3.10 8.01 -18.04
CA CYS A 355 -4.28 8.60 -17.44
C CYS A 355 -5.27 9.08 -18.51
N PHE A 356 -6.55 8.78 -18.31
CA PHE A 356 -7.64 9.17 -19.19
C PHE A 356 -8.67 9.93 -18.39
N VAL A 357 -9.05 11.13 -18.84
CA VAL A 357 -9.91 12.05 -18.08
C VAL A 357 -11.07 12.51 -18.95
N ASN A 358 -12.27 12.05 -18.61
CA ASN A 358 -13.51 12.50 -19.23
C ASN A 358 -14.06 13.74 -18.50
N CYS A 359 -14.26 14.84 -19.21
CA CYS A 359 -14.71 16.11 -18.64
C CYS A 359 -16.08 16.57 -19.18
N HIS A 360 -16.79 17.33 -18.34
CA HIS A 360 -17.96 18.11 -18.71
C HIS A 360 -17.88 19.47 -18.02
N PHE A 361 -17.42 20.49 -18.74
CA PHE A 361 -17.18 21.83 -18.18
C PHE A 361 -18.36 22.79 -18.35
N ALA A 362 -18.28 23.94 -17.68
CA ALA A 362 -19.31 24.95 -17.68
C ALA A 362 -19.83 25.33 -19.09
N ALA A 363 -21.15 25.27 -19.25
CA ALA A 363 -21.85 25.60 -20.49
C ALA A 363 -22.03 27.13 -20.65
N HIS A 364 -22.53 27.53 -21.83
CA HIS A 364 -22.78 28.90 -22.29
C HIS A 364 -21.55 29.61 -22.90
N LEU A 365 -21.81 30.47 -23.90
CA LEU A 365 -20.80 31.20 -24.67
C LEU A 365 -19.86 32.00 -23.77
N GLU A 366 -20.41 32.80 -22.86
CA GLU A 366 -19.69 33.73 -21.98
C GLU A 366 -18.86 33.07 -20.87
N ALA A 367 -19.04 31.77 -20.61
CA ALA A 367 -18.49 31.11 -19.43
C ALA A 367 -17.02 30.62 -19.60
N VAL A 368 -16.22 31.27 -20.45
CA VAL A 368 -14.83 30.88 -20.76
C VAL A 368 -13.99 30.78 -19.50
N ASN A 369 -13.93 31.85 -18.70
CA ASN A 369 -13.18 31.86 -17.44
C ASN A 369 -13.61 30.76 -16.47
N ARG A 370 -14.88 30.37 -16.50
CA ARG A 370 -15.37 29.27 -15.67
C ARG A 370 -14.90 27.91 -16.17
N ARG A 371 -14.87 27.68 -17.49
CA ARG A 371 -14.27 26.47 -18.08
C ARG A 371 -12.77 26.37 -17.76
N ASN A 372 -12.04 27.48 -17.84
CA ASN A 372 -10.63 27.52 -17.46
C ASN A 372 -10.44 27.15 -15.98
N ALA A 373 -11.30 27.69 -15.09
CA ALA A 373 -11.27 27.37 -13.67
C ALA A 373 -11.75 25.94 -13.34
N ASP A 374 -12.63 25.35 -14.14
CA ASP A 374 -13.01 23.94 -14.04
C ASP A 374 -11.82 23.05 -14.42
N PHE A 375 -11.11 23.37 -15.51
CA PHE A 375 -9.88 22.67 -15.91
C PHE A 375 -8.79 22.73 -14.83
N ASP A 376 -8.44 23.94 -14.35
CA ASP A 376 -7.39 24.12 -13.33
C ASP A 376 -7.72 23.34 -12.05
N HIS A 377 -8.98 23.35 -11.64
CA HIS A 377 -9.43 22.56 -10.50
C HIS A 377 -9.26 21.06 -10.73
N VAL A 378 -9.77 20.53 -11.86
CA VAL A 378 -9.64 19.10 -12.21
C VAL A 378 -8.17 18.69 -12.26
N TYR A 379 -7.33 19.47 -12.93
CA TYR A 379 -5.91 19.16 -13.09
C TYR A 379 -5.18 19.08 -11.74
N ARG A 380 -5.49 20.00 -10.81
CA ARG A 380 -4.83 20.05 -9.49
C ARG A 380 -5.37 19.04 -8.47
N THR A 381 -6.65 18.69 -8.54
CA THR A 381 -7.30 17.92 -7.46
C THR A 381 -7.69 16.50 -7.85
N MET A 382 -7.49 16.10 -9.10
CA MET A 382 -7.71 14.71 -9.50
C MET A 382 -6.61 13.82 -8.90
N THR A 383 -7.03 12.91 -8.01
CA THR A 383 -6.13 11.95 -7.35
C THR A 383 -6.64 10.53 -7.54
N PHE A 384 -5.79 9.62 -8.02
CA PHE A 384 -6.12 8.21 -8.25
C PHE A 384 -5.75 7.38 -7.02
N GLY A 385 -6.41 7.67 -5.89
CA GLY A 385 -6.35 6.83 -4.71
C GLY A 385 -7.41 5.72 -4.82
N ARG A 386 -7.07 4.48 -4.45
CA ARG A 386 -8.08 3.42 -4.32
C ARG A 386 -9.18 3.88 -3.36
N PRO A 387 -10.47 3.82 -3.75
CA PRO A 387 -11.49 3.58 -2.75
C PRO A 387 -11.14 2.23 -2.15
N SER A 388 -10.73 2.22 -0.89
CA SER A 388 -10.60 0.98 -0.13
C SER A 388 -11.97 0.29 -0.17
N ASN A 389 -12.09 -0.74 -1.00
CA ASN A 389 -13.07 -1.80 -0.81
C ASN A 389 -12.69 -2.51 0.49
N PHE A 390 -13.03 -1.89 1.63
CA PHE A 390 -13.32 -2.63 2.84
C PHE A 390 -14.48 -3.54 2.48
N PHE A 391 -14.20 -4.79 2.12
CA PHE A 391 -15.00 -6.00 2.34
C PHE A 391 -14.32 -7.16 1.57
N GLY A 392 -13.24 -7.70 2.15
CA GLY A 392 -12.83 -9.08 1.90
C GLY A 392 -13.66 -10.00 2.79
N ALA A 393 -14.27 -11.01 2.19
CA ALA A 393 -15.29 -11.88 2.77
C ALA A 393 -14.89 -12.58 4.10
N ALA A 394 -15.68 -12.36 5.15
CA ALA A 394 -16.06 -13.36 6.14
C ALA A 394 -17.41 -12.99 6.77
N ALA A 395 -18.25 -14.00 6.94
CA ALA A 395 -19.64 -14.06 7.40
C ALA A 395 -20.18 -12.95 8.34
N ALA A 396 -21.43 -12.56 8.04
CA ALA A 396 -22.53 -12.18 8.95
C ALA A 396 -22.25 -11.22 10.12
N GLY A 397 -22.78 -10.00 10.01
CA GLY A 397 -22.95 -9.13 11.17
C GLY A 397 -23.05 -7.66 10.80
N THR A 398 -24.22 -7.09 11.01
CA THR A 398 -24.59 -5.70 10.77
C THR A 398 -23.76 -4.70 11.56
N SER A 399 -23.32 -3.62 10.90
CA SER A 399 -23.72 -2.23 11.13
C SER A 399 -22.56 -1.22 11.13
N SER A 400 -22.86 -0.17 10.37
CA SER A 400 -22.07 0.98 9.97
C SER A 400 -22.09 2.11 10.98
N ALA A 401 -20.95 2.79 11.18
CA ALA A 401 -20.90 4.20 11.56
C ALA A 401 -19.55 4.84 11.17
N ALA A 402 -19.46 5.34 9.94
CA ALA A 402 -18.49 6.35 9.55
C ALA A 402 -19.25 7.66 9.29
N GLN A 403 -19.01 8.68 10.12
CA GLN A 403 -19.25 10.10 9.82
C GLN A 403 -18.08 10.88 10.42
N MET A 404 -17.30 11.58 9.59
CA MET A 404 -17.48 13.00 9.30
C MET A 404 -17.41 13.90 10.54
N LEU A 405 -16.30 14.64 10.66
CA LEU A 405 -16.29 15.96 11.26
C LEU A 405 -15.72 16.98 10.28
N ARG A 406 -16.47 18.08 10.15
CA ARG A 406 -16.30 19.22 9.25
C ARG A 406 -15.04 20.02 9.54
N GLY A 407 -14.43 20.51 8.45
CA GLY A 407 -14.32 21.95 8.19
C GLY A 407 -13.86 22.85 9.34
N ALA A 408 -12.58 22.74 9.69
CA ALA A 408 -11.76 23.86 10.14
C ALA A 408 -10.30 23.50 9.78
N ASN A 409 -9.68 24.30 8.92
CA ASN A 409 -8.25 24.27 8.58
C ASN A 409 -7.62 22.86 8.37
N VAL A 410 -7.82 22.27 7.19
CA VAL A 410 -6.93 21.20 6.70
C VAL A 410 -5.86 21.83 5.81
N MET A 411 -4.98 22.61 6.45
CA MET A 411 -3.58 22.66 6.06
C MET A 411 -2.94 21.46 6.76
N GLY A 412 -2.53 20.45 6.00
CA GLY A 412 -1.77 19.32 6.56
C GLY A 412 -2.46 17.96 6.39
N ALA A 413 -2.53 17.48 5.15
CA ALA A 413 -2.38 16.07 4.79
C ALA A 413 -2.29 16.02 3.26
N ASN A 414 -1.18 15.48 2.74
CA ASN A 414 -0.79 15.42 1.32
C ASN A 414 -0.39 16.73 0.65
N TYR A 415 0.48 17.52 1.30
CA TYR A 415 1.52 18.18 0.49
C TYR A 415 2.58 17.11 0.21
N SER A 416 2.61 16.60 -1.02
CA SER A 416 3.90 16.21 -1.61
C SER A 416 4.88 17.38 -1.34
N PRO A 417 6.16 17.14 -1.03
CA PRO A 417 7.08 18.21 -0.63
C PRO A 417 7.21 19.35 -1.67
N GLU A 418 6.68 19.18 -2.87
CA GLU A 418 6.31 20.25 -3.81
C GLU A 418 4.95 19.89 -4.45
N GLY A 419 4.04 20.85 -4.61
CA GLY A 419 2.64 20.68 -5.05
C GLY A 419 2.45 20.27 -6.52
N ILE A 420 3.02 19.14 -6.91
CA ILE A 420 2.96 18.54 -8.23
C ILE A 420 1.67 17.71 -8.36
N PRO A 421 0.76 18.04 -9.30
CA PRO A 421 -0.47 17.27 -9.49
C PRO A 421 -0.19 15.84 -9.98
N GLU A 422 -0.93 14.83 -9.49
CA GLU A 422 -0.70 13.41 -9.84
C GLU A 422 -0.80 13.14 -11.36
N LEU A 423 -1.70 13.83 -12.05
CA LEU A 423 -1.80 13.77 -13.51
C LEU A 423 -0.50 14.17 -14.22
N SER A 424 0.35 14.99 -13.60
CA SER A 424 1.61 15.42 -14.18
C SER A 424 2.68 14.33 -14.19
N GLU A 425 2.58 13.32 -13.31
CA GLU A 425 3.51 12.19 -13.18
C GLU A 425 3.27 11.08 -14.22
N ALA A 426 2.11 11.05 -14.87
CA ALA A 426 1.76 10.00 -15.82
C ALA A 426 2.60 10.09 -17.12
N ASP A 427 3.04 8.96 -17.67
CA ASP A 427 3.78 8.96 -18.95
C ASP A 427 2.92 9.47 -20.12
N MET A 428 1.61 9.25 -20.08
CA MET A 428 0.64 9.75 -21.05
C MET A 428 -0.63 10.24 -20.35
N VAL A 429 -1.19 11.37 -20.81
CA VAL A 429 -2.47 11.87 -20.33
C VAL A 429 -3.36 12.21 -21.52
N ILE A 430 -4.58 11.68 -21.54
CA ILE A 430 -5.61 12.01 -22.53
C ILE A 430 -6.80 12.63 -21.83
N PHE A 431 -7.11 13.87 -22.20
CA PHE A 431 -8.35 14.53 -21.82
C PHE A 431 -9.36 14.39 -22.96
N LEU A 432 -10.57 13.96 -22.64
CA LEU A 432 -11.68 13.85 -23.58
C LEU A 432 -12.94 14.40 -22.94
N GLY A 433 -13.94 14.79 -23.72
CA GLY A 433 -15.23 15.17 -23.15
C GLY A 433 -15.93 16.31 -23.87
N ASP A 434 -17.02 16.77 -23.25
CA ASP A 434 -17.71 18.01 -23.60
C ASP A 434 -17.08 19.17 -22.81
N PHE A 435 -16.06 19.79 -23.40
CA PHE A 435 -15.38 20.92 -22.79
C PHE A 435 -16.19 22.21 -22.91
N ASN A 436 -17.27 22.22 -23.69
CA ASN A 436 -18.20 23.33 -23.84
C ASN A 436 -17.63 24.67 -24.36
N TYR A 437 -16.39 24.72 -24.86
CA TYR A 437 -15.88 25.89 -25.58
C TYR A 437 -16.64 26.11 -26.88
N ARG A 438 -16.83 27.38 -27.24
CA ARG A 438 -17.69 27.81 -28.35
C ARG A 438 -16.93 28.59 -29.40
N LEU A 439 -17.62 28.92 -30.49
CA LEU A 439 -17.13 29.90 -31.46
C LEU A 439 -17.49 31.30 -30.99
N ASP A 440 -16.50 32.18 -30.89
CA ASP A 440 -16.66 33.56 -30.46
C ASP A 440 -16.69 34.54 -31.64
N GLY A 441 -17.42 35.65 -31.50
CA GLY A 441 -17.47 36.71 -32.51
C GLY A 441 -18.00 36.30 -33.88
N ILE A 442 -18.89 35.30 -33.95
CA ILE A 442 -19.54 34.83 -35.18
C ILE A 442 -21.04 34.62 -34.95
N SER A 443 -21.87 35.03 -35.92
CA SER A 443 -23.31 34.80 -35.88
C SER A 443 -23.68 33.36 -36.27
N TYR A 444 -24.91 32.95 -35.96
CA TYR A 444 -25.43 31.64 -36.34
C TYR A 444 -25.39 31.42 -37.86
N ASP A 445 -25.86 32.40 -38.64
CA ASP A 445 -25.95 32.29 -40.10
C ASP A 445 -24.55 32.23 -40.74
N GLU A 446 -23.60 33.06 -40.30
CA GLU A 446 -22.20 33.00 -40.78
C GLU A 446 -21.55 31.66 -40.46
N ALA A 447 -21.74 31.14 -39.24
CA ALA A 447 -21.20 29.85 -38.85
C ALA A 447 -21.76 28.72 -39.72
N ARG A 448 -23.07 28.75 -40.01
CA ARG A 448 -23.74 27.80 -40.92
C ARG A 448 -23.20 27.88 -42.34
N ASP A 449 -22.97 29.09 -42.85
CA ASP A 449 -22.41 29.32 -44.17
C ASP A 449 -21.01 28.72 -44.29
N PHE A 450 -20.11 28.99 -43.34
CA PHE A 450 -18.77 28.39 -43.34
C PHE A 450 -18.80 26.87 -43.20
N VAL A 451 -19.72 26.32 -42.39
CA VAL A 451 -19.90 24.86 -42.30
C VAL A 451 -20.34 24.28 -43.64
N SER A 452 -21.29 24.92 -44.33
CA SER A 452 -21.79 24.46 -45.64
C SER A 452 -20.70 24.46 -46.73
N GLN A 453 -19.80 25.45 -46.66
CA GLN A 453 -18.66 25.59 -47.58
C GLN A 453 -17.45 24.73 -47.16
N ARG A 454 -17.55 24.01 -46.03
CA ARG A 454 -16.44 23.25 -45.41
C ARG A 454 -15.20 24.11 -45.11
N CYS A 455 -15.41 25.41 -44.87
CA CYS A 455 -14.39 26.40 -44.54
C CYS A 455 -14.03 26.32 -43.04
N PHE A 456 -13.57 25.17 -42.58
CA PHE A 456 -13.32 24.92 -41.16
C PHE A 456 -12.10 25.70 -40.61
N ASP A 457 -11.17 26.14 -41.46
CA ASP A 457 -10.03 26.97 -41.06
C ASP A 457 -10.49 28.27 -40.38
N TRP A 458 -11.41 29.00 -41.02
CA TRP A 458 -11.97 30.24 -40.48
C TRP A 458 -12.75 30.03 -39.18
N LEU A 459 -13.48 28.92 -39.07
CA LEU A 459 -14.18 28.58 -37.83
C LEU A 459 -13.20 28.26 -36.69
N ARG A 460 -12.05 27.62 -36.98
CA ARG A 460 -11.03 27.32 -35.97
C ARG A 460 -10.39 28.59 -35.41
N GLU A 461 -10.27 29.66 -36.18
CA GLU A 461 -9.78 30.95 -35.69
C GLU A 461 -10.73 31.59 -34.67
N LYS A 462 -12.01 31.21 -34.69
CA LYS A 462 -13.03 31.66 -33.74
C LYS A 462 -13.21 30.72 -32.55
N ASP A 463 -12.46 29.62 -32.47
CA ASP A 463 -12.60 28.62 -31.40
C ASP A 463 -11.98 29.14 -30.08
N GLN A 464 -12.81 29.24 -29.05
CA GLN A 464 -12.36 29.71 -27.73
C GLN A 464 -11.28 28.79 -27.13
N LEU A 465 -11.39 27.45 -27.26
CA LEU A 465 -10.40 26.55 -26.66
C LEU A 465 -9.02 26.77 -27.27
N ARG A 466 -8.92 26.89 -28.60
CA ARG A 466 -7.65 27.17 -29.28
C ARG A 466 -7.05 28.51 -28.85
N THR A 467 -7.89 29.53 -28.68
CA THR A 467 -7.45 30.84 -28.19
C THR A 467 -6.88 30.73 -26.78
N GLU A 468 -7.57 30.07 -25.86
CA GLU A 468 -7.14 29.89 -24.47
C GLU A 468 -5.89 29.00 -24.34
N MET A 469 -5.77 27.94 -25.14
CA MET A 469 -4.57 27.11 -25.22
C MET A 469 -3.38 27.89 -25.78
N GLY A 470 -3.59 28.69 -26.84
CA GLY A 470 -2.55 29.54 -27.44
C GLY A 470 -2.05 30.63 -26.49
N ALA A 471 -2.91 31.13 -25.62
CA ALA A 471 -2.56 32.05 -24.54
C ALA A 471 -1.90 31.37 -23.32
N GLY A 472 -1.88 30.03 -23.27
CA GLY A 472 -1.34 29.28 -22.14
C GLY A 472 -2.22 29.28 -20.89
N ASN A 473 -3.52 29.56 -21.01
CA ASN A 473 -4.45 29.63 -19.88
C ASN A 473 -4.97 28.24 -19.45
N VAL A 474 -5.00 27.28 -20.37
CA VAL A 474 -5.51 25.92 -20.15
C VAL A 474 -4.69 24.88 -20.92
N PHE A 475 -4.71 23.64 -20.46
CA PHE A 475 -4.10 22.48 -21.12
C PHE A 475 -2.64 22.71 -21.55
N GLN A 476 -1.86 23.35 -20.69
CA GLN A 476 -0.45 23.67 -20.96
C GLN A 476 0.34 22.41 -21.29
N GLY A 477 1.12 22.45 -22.38
CA GLY A 477 1.89 21.30 -22.87
C GLY A 477 1.08 20.19 -23.55
N MET A 478 -0.24 20.34 -23.68
CA MET A 478 -1.08 19.38 -24.41
C MET A 478 -1.30 19.80 -25.87
N ARG A 479 -1.68 18.81 -26.68
CA ARG A 479 -1.90 18.94 -28.12
C ARG A 479 -3.29 18.45 -28.48
N GLU A 480 -3.78 18.92 -29.60
CA GLU A 480 -5.01 18.47 -30.25
C GLU A 480 -4.72 18.22 -31.73
N ALA A 481 -5.26 17.15 -32.30
CA ALA A 481 -5.17 16.94 -33.74
C ALA A 481 -5.96 18.02 -34.50
N VAL A 482 -5.55 18.30 -35.74
CA VAL A 482 -6.28 19.26 -36.58
C VAL A 482 -7.69 18.74 -36.82
N ILE A 483 -8.69 19.49 -36.33
CA ILE A 483 -10.11 19.18 -36.53
C ILE A 483 -10.45 19.33 -38.01
N ARG A 484 -10.88 18.25 -38.66
CA ARG A 484 -11.29 18.24 -40.09
C ARG A 484 -12.77 17.96 -40.29
N PHE A 485 -13.53 17.87 -39.20
CA PHE A 485 -14.95 17.57 -39.18
C PHE A 485 -15.80 18.80 -38.76
N PRO A 486 -17.08 18.86 -39.12
CA PRO A 486 -17.98 19.96 -38.74
C PRO A 486 -18.16 20.09 -37.22
N PRO A 487 -18.57 21.27 -36.71
CA PRO A 487 -18.95 21.46 -35.31
C PRO A 487 -19.95 20.40 -34.82
N THR A 488 -19.69 19.80 -33.66
CA THR A 488 -20.45 18.64 -33.16
C THR A 488 -21.71 19.01 -32.38
N TYR A 489 -21.88 20.29 -32.09
CA TYR A 489 -23.02 20.89 -31.39
C TYR A 489 -23.53 22.10 -32.19
N LYS A 490 -24.81 22.49 -32.19
CA LYS A 490 -25.98 21.83 -31.61
C LYS A 490 -26.87 21.28 -32.73
N PHE A 491 -27.27 20.02 -32.62
CA PHE A 491 -28.16 19.36 -33.56
C PHE A 491 -29.58 19.15 -33.01
N GLU A 492 -30.55 19.05 -33.89
CA GLU A 492 -31.84 18.45 -33.61
C GLU A 492 -31.70 16.92 -33.60
N LYS A 493 -32.30 16.27 -32.60
CA LYS A 493 -32.25 14.80 -32.49
C LYS A 493 -33.01 14.16 -33.65
N HIS A 494 -32.48 13.04 -34.15
CA HIS A 494 -33.04 12.24 -35.25
C HIS A 494 -33.13 12.96 -36.61
N GLN A 495 -32.50 14.13 -36.76
CA GLN A 495 -32.33 14.82 -38.04
C GLN A 495 -30.96 14.46 -38.65
N PRO A 496 -30.92 13.81 -39.82
CA PRO A 496 -29.66 13.43 -40.47
C PRO A 496 -29.00 14.62 -41.18
N GLY A 497 -27.68 14.53 -41.31
CA GLY A 497 -26.87 15.47 -42.10
C GLY A 497 -26.73 16.88 -41.50
N LEU A 498 -26.08 17.76 -42.27
CA LEU A 498 -25.78 19.14 -41.85
C LEU A 498 -27.00 20.08 -41.89
N ALA A 499 -28.15 19.60 -42.36
CA ALA A 499 -29.42 20.32 -42.24
C ALA A 499 -29.95 20.27 -40.80
N GLY A 500 -29.51 19.31 -39.99
CA GLY A 500 -29.98 19.09 -38.63
C GLY A 500 -29.39 20.02 -37.58
N TYR A 501 -28.63 21.08 -37.93
CA TYR A 501 -28.24 22.07 -36.92
C TYR A 501 -29.46 22.83 -36.40
N ASP A 502 -29.45 23.15 -35.10
CA ASP A 502 -30.56 23.77 -34.35
C ASP A 502 -31.26 24.88 -35.15
N SER A 503 -32.47 24.59 -35.64
CA SER A 503 -33.33 25.54 -36.35
C SER A 503 -34.42 26.12 -35.45
N GLY A 504 -34.41 25.76 -34.16
CA GLY A 504 -35.38 26.22 -33.17
C GLY A 504 -35.19 27.69 -32.78
N GLU A 505 -36.09 28.18 -31.91
CA GLU A 505 -36.16 29.60 -31.52
C GLU A 505 -34.86 30.16 -30.91
N LYS A 506 -34.03 29.30 -30.30
CA LYS A 506 -32.78 29.72 -29.64
C LYS A 506 -31.58 29.83 -30.60
N LYS A 507 -31.68 29.28 -31.82
CA LYS A 507 -30.64 29.27 -32.87
C LYS A 507 -29.21 29.23 -32.31
N ARG A 508 -28.86 28.14 -31.61
CA ARG A 508 -27.53 28.03 -31.00
C ARG A 508 -26.45 27.94 -32.08
N VAL A 509 -25.47 28.85 -32.03
CA VAL A 509 -24.31 28.85 -32.93
C VAL A 509 -23.59 27.49 -32.86
N PRO A 510 -23.32 26.84 -34.01
CA PRO A 510 -22.54 25.61 -34.05
C PRO A 510 -21.18 25.73 -33.33
N ALA A 511 -20.77 24.71 -32.58
CA ALA A 511 -19.50 24.70 -31.84
C ALA A 511 -18.86 23.30 -31.75
N TRP A 512 -17.52 23.26 -31.65
CA TRP A 512 -16.76 22.06 -31.29
C TRP A 512 -16.66 21.96 -29.76
N CYS A 513 -17.76 21.53 -29.15
CA CYS A 513 -17.84 21.28 -27.71
C CYS A 513 -17.08 20.01 -27.30
N ASP A 514 -17.14 18.97 -28.15
CA ASP A 514 -16.65 17.62 -27.88
C ASP A 514 -15.22 17.45 -28.41
N ARG A 515 -14.24 17.24 -27.52
CA ARG A 515 -12.81 17.37 -27.83
C ARG A 515 -11.99 16.20 -27.27
N VAL A 516 -10.81 15.96 -27.87
CA VAL A 516 -9.83 15.00 -27.38
C VAL A 516 -8.43 15.62 -27.46
N LEU A 517 -7.81 15.83 -26.31
CA LEU A 517 -6.50 16.43 -26.12
C LEU A 517 -5.58 15.41 -25.46
N TYR A 518 -4.29 15.51 -25.74
CA TYR A 518 -3.30 14.57 -25.24
C TYR A 518 -1.98 15.26 -24.93
N ARG A 519 -1.26 14.71 -23.95
CA ARG A 519 0.14 15.06 -23.67
C ARG A 519 1.07 14.06 -24.36
N ASP A 520 2.13 14.57 -24.97
CA ASP A 520 3.15 13.84 -25.74
C ASP A 520 4.51 14.55 -25.60
N SER A 521 5.61 13.80 -25.58
CA SER A 521 7.02 14.24 -25.49
C SER A 521 7.59 15.06 -26.63
N ARG A 522 6.93 15.16 -27.79
CA ARG A 522 7.57 15.77 -28.97
C ARG A 522 7.98 17.21 -28.68
N SER A 523 9.29 17.45 -28.67
CA SER A 523 9.88 18.78 -28.60
C SER A 523 9.45 19.58 -29.83
N ALA A 524 8.75 20.69 -29.63
CA ALA A 524 8.45 21.66 -30.69
C ALA A 524 8.86 23.06 -30.21
N HIS A 525 9.24 23.90 -31.17
CA HIS A 525 9.88 25.22 -31.05
C HIS A 525 9.15 26.34 -30.26
N VAL A 526 8.26 26.03 -29.31
CA VAL A 526 7.65 27.02 -28.42
C VAL A 526 7.73 26.51 -26.99
N SER A 527 8.65 27.10 -26.24
CA SER A 527 8.99 26.89 -24.83
C SER A 527 9.40 25.45 -24.46
N GLU A 528 10.64 25.30 -24.00
CA GLU A 528 11.18 24.05 -23.44
C GLU A 528 10.21 23.47 -22.40
N CYS A 529 9.58 22.35 -22.73
CA CYS A 529 9.03 21.45 -21.72
C CYS A 529 10.13 20.43 -21.43
N SER A 530 10.85 20.61 -20.31
CA SER A 530 12.07 19.87 -19.95
C SER A 530 11.81 18.46 -19.40
N LEU A 531 10.84 17.74 -19.95
CA LEU A 531 10.54 16.38 -19.51
C LEU A 531 10.55 15.46 -20.73
N ASP A 532 11.62 14.67 -20.88
CA ASP A 532 11.65 13.52 -21.76
C ASP A 532 10.44 12.62 -21.43
N CYS A 533 9.42 12.62 -22.27
CA CYS A 533 8.31 11.68 -22.15
C CYS A 533 8.64 10.41 -22.97
N PRO A 534 8.59 9.21 -22.36
CA PRO A 534 9.03 7.98 -23.01
C PRO A 534 8.02 7.41 -24.02
N VAL A 535 6.87 8.09 -24.22
CA VAL A 535 5.79 7.64 -25.11
C VAL A 535 5.64 8.62 -26.27
N VAL A 536 6.05 8.20 -27.46
CA VAL A 536 5.81 8.97 -28.69
C VAL A 536 4.44 8.58 -29.23
N SER A 537 3.57 9.58 -29.42
CA SER A 537 2.23 9.36 -29.93
C SER A 537 2.05 9.97 -31.32
N SER A 538 1.34 9.25 -32.17
CA SER A 538 0.82 9.78 -33.44
C SER A 538 -0.68 9.55 -33.51
N ILE A 539 -1.40 10.48 -34.13
CA ILE A 539 -2.85 10.36 -34.33
C ILE A 539 -3.07 9.85 -35.75
N SER A 540 -3.68 8.67 -35.86
CA SER A 540 -4.08 8.09 -37.15
C SER A 540 -5.46 8.58 -37.60
N GLN A 541 -6.34 8.90 -36.64
CA GLN A 541 -7.70 9.33 -36.93
C GLN A 541 -8.22 10.30 -35.86
N TYR A 542 -8.91 11.37 -36.27
CA TYR A 542 -9.65 12.26 -35.37
C TYR A 542 -10.91 12.79 -36.07
N ASP A 543 -12.04 12.16 -35.81
CA ASP A 543 -13.29 12.35 -36.56
C ASP A 543 -14.52 12.46 -35.66
N ALA A 544 -15.56 13.13 -36.17
CA ALA A 544 -16.92 13.08 -35.62
C ALA A 544 -17.82 12.15 -36.46
N CYS A 545 -18.64 11.36 -35.78
CA CYS A 545 -19.60 10.44 -36.40
C CYS A 545 -20.89 11.18 -36.76
N MET A 546 -20.88 11.92 -37.86
CA MET A 546 -21.98 12.81 -38.26
C MET A 546 -23.30 12.10 -38.58
N ASP A 547 -23.24 10.81 -38.95
CA ASP A 547 -24.41 9.98 -39.26
C ASP A 547 -25.19 9.56 -38.00
N VAL A 548 -24.61 9.72 -36.81
CA VAL A 548 -25.26 9.40 -35.54
C VAL A 548 -26.17 10.57 -35.12
N THR A 549 -27.44 10.27 -34.84
CA THR A 549 -28.48 11.29 -34.60
C THR A 549 -29.19 11.19 -33.25
N ASP A 550 -28.77 10.29 -32.36
CA ASP A 550 -29.48 10.02 -31.08
C ASP A 550 -29.40 11.17 -30.06
N SER A 551 -28.45 12.09 -30.24
CA SER A 551 -28.20 13.23 -29.35
C SER A 551 -28.16 14.54 -30.13
N ASP A 552 -28.27 15.67 -29.41
CA ASP A 552 -28.00 17.00 -29.96
C ASP A 552 -26.48 17.27 -30.10
N HIS A 553 -25.65 16.31 -29.71
CA HIS A 553 -24.22 16.22 -30.00
C HIS A 553 -23.87 15.03 -30.91
N LYS A 554 -22.79 15.17 -31.68
CA LYS A 554 -22.19 14.07 -32.46
C LYS A 554 -21.06 13.39 -31.67
N PRO A 555 -21.00 12.04 -31.64
CA PRO A 555 -19.89 11.34 -31.01
C PRO A 555 -18.59 11.67 -31.74
N VAL A 556 -17.51 11.80 -30.99
CA VAL A 556 -16.16 12.04 -31.50
C VAL A 556 -15.28 10.84 -31.16
N ARG A 557 -14.36 10.48 -32.06
CA ARG A 557 -13.35 9.45 -31.82
C ARG A 557 -11.97 9.90 -32.27
N CYS A 558 -10.95 9.47 -31.53
CA CYS A 558 -9.55 9.68 -31.83
C CYS A 558 -8.79 8.37 -31.67
N ILE A 559 -7.96 8.01 -32.64
CA ILE A 559 -7.08 6.82 -32.57
C ILE A 559 -5.64 7.28 -32.44
N PHE A 560 -5.03 6.89 -31.33
CA PHE A 560 -3.61 7.08 -31.06
C PHE A 560 -2.85 5.81 -31.44
N SER A 561 -1.71 5.97 -32.11
CA SER A 561 -0.70 4.94 -32.29
C SER A 561 0.52 5.36 -31.47
N ILE A 562 0.84 4.57 -30.47
CA ILE A 562 1.90 4.85 -29.50
C ILE A 562 2.97 3.77 -29.57
N ASP A 563 4.23 4.20 -29.53
CA ASP A 563 5.36 3.30 -29.40
C ASP A 563 5.72 3.16 -27.93
N ILE A 564 5.61 1.94 -27.40
CA ILE A 564 5.82 1.64 -25.98
C ILE A 564 6.88 0.55 -25.81
N ALA A 565 7.81 0.77 -24.89
CA ALA A 565 8.78 -0.23 -24.50
C ALA A 565 8.12 -1.37 -23.71
N LYS A 566 8.33 -2.59 -24.19
CA LYS A 566 7.98 -3.84 -23.53
C LYS A 566 9.25 -4.55 -23.10
N VAL A 567 9.34 -4.81 -21.81
CA VAL A 567 10.44 -5.55 -21.20
C VAL A 567 10.10 -7.03 -21.15
N ASP A 568 11.00 -7.87 -21.68
CA ASP A 568 11.01 -9.31 -21.42
C ASP A 568 11.63 -9.55 -20.04
N GLU A 569 10.77 -9.69 -19.04
CA GLU A 569 11.15 -9.91 -17.65
C GLU A 569 11.95 -11.21 -17.44
N SER A 570 11.82 -12.20 -18.32
CA SER A 570 12.60 -13.44 -18.23
C SER A 570 14.04 -13.20 -18.65
N VAL A 571 14.24 -12.55 -19.80
CA VAL A 571 15.59 -12.21 -20.30
C VAL A 571 16.27 -11.21 -19.37
N ARG A 572 15.55 -10.17 -18.92
CA ARG A 572 16.07 -9.20 -17.95
C ARG A 572 16.53 -9.87 -16.65
N ARG A 573 15.77 -10.86 -16.15
CA ARG A 573 16.14 -11.62 -14.95
C ARG A 573 17.37 -12.49 -15.17
N GLN A 574 17.52 -13.09 -16.34
CA GLN A 574 18.71 -13.84 -16.71
C GLN A 574 19.94 -12.93 -16.71
N GLU A 575 19.85 -11.78 -17.39
CA GLU A 575 20.94 -10.79 -17.41
C GLU A 575 21.28 -10.27 -16.01
N PHE A 576 20.29 -10.01 -15.16
CA PHE A 576 20.50 -9.66 -13.75
C PHE A 576 21.30 -10.75 -13.01
N GLY A 577 20.91 -12.02 -13.17
CA GLY A 577 21.60 -13.15 -12.55
C GLY A 577 23.04 -13.32 -13.06
N ASP A 578 23.27 -13.07 -14.34
CA ASP A 578 24.59 -13.15 -14.94
C ASP A 578 25.50 -12.00 -14.48
N ILE A 579 24.98 -10.78 -14.37
CA ILE A 579 25.70 -9.63 -13.79
C ILE A 579 26.10 -9.93 -12.35
N MET A 580 25.17 -10.42 -11.51
CA MET A 580 25.45 -10.78 -10.11
C MET A 580 26.56 -11.83 -9.96
N LYS A 581 26.73 -12.73 -10.94
CA LYS A 581 27.75 -13.80 -10.90
C LYS A 581 29.09 -13.40 -11.52
N SER A 582 29.07 -12.58 -12.56
CA SER A 582 30.25 -12.29 -13.39
C SER A 582 30.94 -10.97 -13.05
N ASN A 583 30.23 -9.99 -12.49
CA ASN A 583 30.79 -8.68 -12.19
C ASN A 583 31.71 -8.76 -10.94
N GLU A 584 33.00 -8.50 -11.13
CA GLU A 584 34.02 -8.60 -10.07
C GLU A 584 33.83 -7.56 -8.96
N GLU A 585 33.38 -6.35 -9.29
CA GLU A 585 33.14 -5.28 -8.33
C GLU A 585 31.97 -5.63 -7.39
N ILE A 586 30.86 -6.13 -7.94
CA ILE A 586 29.73 -6.63 -7.16
C ILE A 586 30.19 -7.74 -6.21
N ARG A 587 30.97 -8.70 -6.72
CA ARG A 587 31.48 -9.81 -5.90
C ARG A 587 32.38 -9.34 -4.77
N TYR A 588 33.28 -8.40 -5.05
CA TYR A 588 34.16 -7.81 -4.05
C TYR A 588 33.37 -7.09 -2.95
N ILE A 589 32.38 -6.27 -3.33
CA ILE A 589 31.51 -5.58 -2.37
C ILE A 589 30.74 -6.57 -1.49
N ILE A 590 30.17 -7.63 -2.09
CA ILE A 590 29.45 -8.66 -1.34
C ILE A 590 30.39 -9.36 -0.33
N ASP A 591 31.60 -9.73 -0.76
CA ASP A 591 32.59 -10.41 0.09
C ASP A 591 33.00 -9.53 1.30
N GLU A 592 33.34 -8.26 1.05
CA GLU A 592 33.71 -7.31 2.12
C GLU A 592 32.55 -7.06 3.09
N LEU A 593 31.31 -6.89 2.61
CA LEU A 593 30.14 -6.66 3.47
C LEU A 593 29.70 -7.91 4.26
N CYS A 594 30.03 -9.11 3.78
CA CYS A 594 29.71 -10.37 4.45
C CYS A 594 30.78 -10.83 5.44
N LYS A 595 31.94 -10.17 5.47
CA LYS A 595 33.07 -10.53 6.33
C LYS A 595 32.70 -10.41 7.80
N ILE A 596 32.87 -11.51 8.54
CA ILE A 596 32.55 -11.55 9.99
C ILE A 596 33.58 -10.69 10.75
N PRO A 597 33.13 -9.71 11.55
CA PRO A 597 34.02 -8.88 12.36
C PRO A 597 34.86 -9.72 13.32
N GLU A 598 36.12 -9.33 13.52
CA GLU A 598 36.96 -9.96 14.53
C GLU A 598 36.42 -9.64 15.93
N THR A 599 36.02 -10.69 16.66
CA THR A 599 35.52 -10.57 18.03
C THR A 599 36.32 -11.39 19.02
N ILE A 600 36.42 -10.87 20.25
CA ILE A 600 37.06 -11.51 21.40
C ILE A 600 36.03 -11.67 22.51
N VAL A 601 35.95 -12.87 23.08
CA VAL A 601 35.10 -13.19 24.24
C VAL A 601 35.99 -13.35 25.48
N SER A 602 35.59 -12.76 26.61
CA SER A 602 36.46 -12.63 27.80
C SER A 602 36.80 -13.94 28.51
N THR A 603 35.97 -14.98 28.39
CA THR A 603 36.18 -16.28 29.05
C THR A 603 35.49 -17.41 28.31
N ASN A 604 36.04 -18.63 28.47
CA ASN A 604 35.44 -19.88 28.00
C ASN A 604 34.74 -20.65 29.13
N ASN A 605 34.91 -20.21 30.38
CA ASN A 605 34.37 -20.89 31.56
C ASN A 605 33.83 -19.88 32.58
N ILE A 606 32.67 -20.16 33.14
CA ILE A 606 32.00 -19.37 34.17
C ILE A 606 31.55 -20.32 35.28
N ILE A 607 31.80 -19.93 36.53
CA ILE A 607 31.35 -20.66 37.72
C ILE A 607 30.45 -19.70 38.50
N LEU A 608 29.23 -20.13 38.79
CA LEU A 608 28.23 -19.38 39.55
C LEU A 608 28.00 -20.06 40.90
N GLN A 609 28.04 -19.28 41.98
CA GLN A 609 27.73 -19.70 43.35
C GLN A 609 26.75 -18.67 43.97
N ASN A 610 25.81 -19.06 44.84
CA ASN A 610 25.03 -18.13 45.70
C ASN A 610 24.52 -16.81 45.06
N GLN A 611 23.55 -16.87 44.14
CA GLN A 611 23.01 -15.70 43.42
C GLN A 611 24.06 -14.85 42.66
N ASP A 612 25.23 -15.42 42.35
CA ASP A 612 26.28 -14.70 41.65
C ASP A 612 25.84 -14.25 40.25
N THR A 613 26.34 -13.06 39.89
CA THR A 613 26.23 -12.51 38.53
C THR A 613 27.63 -12.36 37.97
N THR A 614 27.90 -12.98 36.83
CA THR A 614 29.17 -12.82 36.10
C THR A 614 28.95 -12.01 34.84
N ILE A 615 29.86 -11.07 34.55
CA ILE A 615 29.83 -10.28 33.32
C ILE A 615 30.73 -10.92 32.25
N LEU A 616 30.11 -11.39 31.18
CA LEU A 616 30.78 -11.82 29.96
C LEU A 616 30.97 -10.62 29.03
N ARG A 617 32.20 -10.36 28.60
CA ARG A 617 32.51 -9.24 27.70
C ARG A 617 32.79 -9.76 26.30
N ILE A 618 32.05 -9.24 25.31
CA ILE A 618 32.25 -9.52 23.89
C ILE A 618 32.78 -8.23 23.26
N THR A 619 34.01 -8.26 22.77
CA THR A 619 34.68 -7.09 22.18
C THR A 619 34.68 -7.21 20.66
N ASN A 620 34.20 -6.19 19.95
CA ASN A 620 34.41 -6.03 18.52
C ASN A 620 35.76 -5.34 18.29
N LYS A 621 36.67 -5.99 17.56
CA LYS A 621 38.00 -5.47 17.19
C LYS A 621 38.04 -4.93 15.76
N CYS A 622 36.93 -5.01 15.03
CA CYS A 622 36.80 -4.37 13.73
C CYS A 622 36.57 -2.87 13.92
N GLY A 623 37.33 -2.04 13.18
CA GLY A 623 37.21 -0.58 13.21
C GLY A 623 36.13 -0.02 12.26
N GLU A 624 35.52 -0.86 11.42
CA GLU A 624 34.58 -0.42 10.39
C GLU A 624 33.19 -1.05 10.51
N ASN A 625 33.11 -2.33 10.83
CA ASN A 625 31.86 -3.10 10.78
C ASN A 625 31.27 -3.40 12.15
N TYR A 626 29.94 -3.38 12.22
CA TYR A 626 29.18 -3.82 13.39
C TYR A 626 29.23 -5.34 13.52
N ALA A 627 29.39 -5.82 14.75
CA ALA A 627 29.26 -7.24 15.07
C ALA A 627 27.90 -7.52 15.70
N LEU A 628 27.16 -8.48 15.15
CA LEU A 628 25.90 -8.94 15.73
C LEU A 628 26.19 -10.22 16.50
N PHE A 629 25.73 -10.32 17.74
CA PHE A 629 25.89 -11.52 18.54
C PHE A 629 24.56 -12.11 18.98
N GLU A 630 24.57 -13.42 19.21
CA GLU A 630 23.46 -14.20 19.76
C GLU A 630 24.03 -15.32 20.62
N ILE A 631 23.48 -15.48 21.82
CA ILE A 631 23.89 -16.49 22.78
C ILE A 631 22.78 -17.53 22.85
N ILE A 632 23.14 -18.78 22.58
CA ILE A 632 22.23 -19.93 22.68
C ILE A 632 22.79 -20.94 23.67
N CYS A 633 21.93 -21.81 24.19
CA CYS A 633 22.34 -22.97 24.98
C CYS A 633 22.30 -24.23 24.10
N GLU A 634 23.46 -24.84 23.80
CA GLU A 634 23.54 -26.10 23.03
C GLU A 634 23.04 -27.30 23.84
N GLY A 635 23.29 -27.31 25.15
CA GLY A 635 22.86 -28.40 26.02
C GLY A 635 23.16 -28.15 27.49
N GLN A 636 22.56 -28.98 28.33
CA GLN A 636 22.74 -28.96 29.78
C GLN A 636 23.08 -30.36 30.30
N SER A 637 23.77 -30.42 31.44
CA SER A 637 24.16 -31.66 32.09
C SER A 637 24.08 -31.50 33.62
N ILE A 638 23.83 -32.61 34.31
CA ILE A 638 23.98 -32.72 35.76
C ILE A 638 25.35 -33.35 36.00
N ILE A 639 26.09 -32.77 36.96
CA ILE A 639 27.39 -33.26 37.36
C ILE A 639 27.19 -34.37 38.39
N ASP A 640 27.79 -35.52 38.12
CA ASP A 640 27.75 -36.69 38.99
C ASP A 640 28.70 -36.51 40.19
N GLU A 641 28.57 -37.37 41.21
CA GLU A 641 29.33 -37.29 42.48
C GLU A 641 30.87 -37.33 42.28
N ASP A 642 31.35 -37.83 41.14
CA ASP A 642 32.76 -37.86 40.74
C ASP A 642 33.26 -36.56 40.05
N GLY A 643 32.40 -35.54 39.93
CA GLY A 643 32.75 -34.23 39.35
C GLY A 643 32.77 -34.17 37.82
N GLN A 644 32.39 -35.25 37.14
CA GLN A 644 32.20 -35.31 35.69
C GLN A 644 30.77 -34.95 35.29
N ALA A 645 30.62 -34.18 34.22
CA ALA A 645 29.32 -33.92 33.61
C ALA A 645 28.91 -35.15 32.78
N SER A 646 27.67 -35.62 32.97
CA SER A 646 27.05 -36.59 32.05
C SER A 646 26.89 -36.00 30.63
N ASP A 647 26.63 -36.84 29.62
CA ASP A 647 26.44 -36.36 28.23
C ASP A 647 25.46 -35.17 28.18
N HIS A 648 25.87 -34.07 27.53
CA HIS A 648 25.03 -32.87 27.41
C HIS A 648 23.75 -33.21 26.66
N HIS A 649 22.62 -33.10 27.35
CA HIS A 649 21.33 -33.29 26.73
C HIS A 649 21.07 -32.09 25.82
N PRO A 650 20.91 -32.28 24.50
CA PRO A 650 20.71 -31.18 23.58
C PRO A 650 19.41 -30.48 23.95
N ARG A 651 19.49 -29.16 24.14
CA ARG A 651 18.28 -28.35 24.23
C ARG A 651 17.85 -27.96 22.82
N GLY A 652 16.54 -28.01 22.56
CA GLY A 652 15.99 -27.40 21.36
C GLY A 652 16.37 -25.92 21.29
N SER A 653 16.28 -25.32 20.10
CA SER A 653 16.78 -23.97 19.76
C SER A 653 16.23 -22.80 20.59
N TYR A 654 15.42 -23.06 21.63
CA TYR A 654 14.69 -22.06 22.40
C TYR A 654 14.94 -22.21 23.89
N GLY A 655 15.67 -21.24 24.45
CA GLY A 655 15.68 -20.93 25.87
C GLY A 655 16.86 -21.48 26.67
N PHE A 656 17.30 -20.68 27.64
CA PHE A 656 18.30 -21.06 28.64
C PHE A 656 17.71 -22.03 29.68
N PRO A 657 18.56 -22.81 30.38
CA PRO A 657 18.14 -23.58 31.55
C PRO A 657 17.37 -22.72 32.56
N GLN A 658 16.43 -23.30 33.29
CA GLN A 658 15.58 -22.54 34.23
C GLN A 658 16.39 -21.84 35.34
N TRP A 659 17.56 -22.37 35.69
CA TRP A 659 18.46 -21.80 36.69
C TRP A 659 19.41 -20.72 36.15
N LEU A 660 19.36 -20.42 34.84
CA LEU A 660 20.34 -19.57 34.17
C LEU A 660 19.65 -18.45 33.41
N GLU A 661 19.89 -17.21 33.83
CA GLU A 661 19.48 -16.01 33.11
C GLU A 661 20.68 -15.43 32.35
N VAL A 662 20.47 -15.06 31.09
CA VAL A 662 21.48 -14.44 30.21
C VAL A 662 20.90 -13.17 29.60
N THR A 663 21.43 -12.01 29.99
CA THR A 663 20.86 -10.71 29.64
C THR A 663 21.96 -9.70 29.26
N PRO A 664 21.97 -9.15 28.02
CA PRO A 664 21.13 -9.53 26.88
C PRO A 664 21.62 -10.81 26.19
N ALA A 665 20.68 -11.62 25.71
CA ALA A 665 20.99 -12.85 24.97
C ALA A 665 21.40 -12.59 23.50
N ALA A 666 21.09 -11.42 22.94
CA ALA A 666 21.51 -11.01 21.62
C ALA A 666 21.72 -9.50 21.60
N GLY A 667 22.55 -9.01 20.68
CA GLY A 667 22.84 -7.58 20.63
C GLY A 667 23.72 -7.18 19.46
N ILE A 668 24.03 -5.87 19.45
CA ILE A 668 24.81 -5.21 18.42
C ILE A 668 26.02 -4.56 19.08
N ILE A 669 27.20 -4.78 18.50
CA ILE A 669 28.46 -4.22 18.98
C ILE A 669 29.02 -3.31 17.91
N LYS A 670 29.07 -2.00 18.22
CA LYS A 670 29.71 -0.99 17.37
C LYS A 670 31.19 -1.32 17.11
N PRO A 671 31.78 -0.78 16.04
CA PRO A 671 33.22 -0.89 15.82
C PRO A 671 34.02 -0.45 17.04
N ASP A 672 35.04 -1.22 17.43
CA ASP A 672 35.89 -0.98 18.61
C ASP A 672 35.17 -0.87 19.97
N HIS A 673 33.93 -1.36 20.07
CA HIS A 673 33.15 -1.36 21.32
C HIS A 673 33.06 -2.75 21.97
N ILE A 674 32.58 -2.76 23.22
CA ILE A 674 32.39 -3.95 24.05
C ILE A 674 30.92 -4.06 24.42
N ALA A 675 30.33 -5.25 24.23
CA ALA A 675 29.06 -5.61 24.83
C ALA A 675 29.30 -6.38 26.14
N GLU A 676 28.53 -6.03 27.16
CA GLU A 676 28.54 -6.69 28.46
C GLU A 676 27.26 -7.51 28.61
N VAL A 677 27.43 -8.81 28.87
CA VAL A 677 26.35 -9.76 29.06
C VAL A 677 26.38 -10.26 30.48
N SER A 678 25.28 -10.02 31.21
CA SER A 678 25.05 -10.56 32.54
C SER A 678 24.66 -12.03 32.43
N ILE A 679 25.37 -12.88 33.18
CA ILE A 679 25.05 -14.29 33.35
C ILE A 679 24.78 -14.50 34.83
N HIS A 680 23.50 -14.72 35.15
CA HIS A 680 22.98 -14.73 36.51
C HIS A 680 22.36 -16.10 36.84
N LEU A 681 22.55 -16.51 38.10
CA LEU A 681 21.93 -17.70 38.67
C LEU A 681 20.54 -17.34 39.22
N GLU A 682 19.47 -17.84 38.58
CA GLU A 682 18.10 -17.73 39.12
C GLU A 682 17.89 -18.77 40.23
N ASP A 683 17.66 -18.31 41.47
CA ASP A 683 17.26 -19.17 42.58
C ASP A 683 15.75 -19.42 42.57
N PHE A 684 15.34 -20.69 42.63
CA PHE A 684 13.98 -21.05 43.03
C PHE A 684 13.96 -21.25 44.55
N PRO A 685 13.10 -20.55 45.30
CA PRO A 685 12.88 -20.91 46.70
C PRO A 685 12.23 -22.29 46.72
N THR A 686 13.02 -23.31 47.08
CA THR A 686 12.50 -24.61 47.47
C THR A 686 11.61 -24.38 48.69
N VAL A 687 10.30 -24.46 48.51
CA VAL A 687 9.37 -24.54 49.63
C VAL A 687 9.70 -25.83 50.37
N GLU A 688 10.34 -25.72 51.52
CA GLU A 688 10.57 -26.85 52.42
C GLU A 688 9.21 -27.37 52.90
N VAL A 689 8.66 -28.37 52.19
CA VAL A 689 7.49 -29.11 52.69
C VAL A 689 8.02 -30.18 53.65
N PHE A 690 7.96 -29.88 54.93
CA PHE A 690 8.17 -30.87 55.98
C PHE A 690 6.93 -31.78 56.09
N VAL A 691 7.10 -33.08 55.87
CA VAL A 691 6.16 -34.11 56.33
C VAL A 691 6.92 -35.02 57.29
N ASP A 692 6.41 -35.17 58.51
CA ASP A 692 6.94 -36.04 59.58
C ASP A 692 8.43 -35.86 59.94
N GLY A 693 8.90 -34.62 60.02
CA GLY A 693 10.15 -34.30 60.73
C GLY A 693 11.46 -34.82 60.11
N ALA A 694 11.43 -35.34 58.88
CA ALA A 694 12.62 -35.68 58.10
C ALA A 694 12.66 -34.83 56.82
N PRO A 695 13.79 -34.17 56.49
CA PRO A 695 13.91 -33.43 55.24
C PRO A 695 13.96 -34.43 54.08
N GLN A 696 12.99 -34.37 53.17
CA GLN A 696 12.94 -35.20 51.97
C GLN A 696 13.84 -34.59 50.86
N ASN A 697 15.08 -34.22 51.17
CA ASN A 697 15.97 -33.50 50.23
C ASN A 697 17.08 -34.37 49.59
N SER A 698 17.07 -35.69 49.74
CA SER A 698 18.03 -36.57 49.03
C SER A 698 17.64 -36.86 47.58
N TRP A 699 16.46 -36.40 47.11
CA TRP A 699 15.92 -36.67 45.77
C TRP A 699 15.48 -35.39 45.03
N CYS A 700 15.98 -34.22 45.44
CA CYS A 700 15.68 -32.97 44.75
C CYS A 700 16.76 -32.72 43.68
N GLU A 701 16.38 -32.62 42.40
CA GLU A 701 17.28 -32.25 41.30
C GLU A 701 17.92 -30.84 41.48
N ASP A 702 17.47 -30.08 42.48
CA ASP A 702 17.88 -28.70 42.74
C ASP A 702 19.10 -28.54 43.66
N THR A 703 19.63 -29.63 44.23
CA THR A 703 20.82 -29.59 45.11
C THR A 703 22.10 -30.08 44.44
N ARG A 704 22.07 -30.42 43.15
CA ARG A 704 23.23 -30.93 42.40
C ARG A 704 23.92 -29.84 41.59
N ASP A 705 25.21 -30.02 41.37
CA ASP A 705 25.97 -29.18 40.45
C ASP A 705 25.42 -29.36 39.02
N LYS A 706 25.17 -28.24 38.35
CA LYS A 706 24.59 -28.19 36.99
C LYS A 706 25.60 -27.55 36.04
N GLU A 707 25.63 -28.01 34.79
CA GLU A 707 26.47 -27.44 33.74
C GLU A 707 25.61 -27.09 32.51
N ALA A 708 25.87 -25.94 31.91
CA ALA A 708 25.31 -25.52 30.64
C ALA A 708 26.41 -25.14 29.65
N MET A 709 26.23 -25.54 28.38
CA MET A 709 27.09 -25.14 27.28
C MET A 709 26.44 -24.02 26.48
N LEU A 710 26.92 -22.79 26.70
CA LEU A 710 26.51 -21.62 25.94
C LEU A 710 27.37 -21.47 24.68
N VAL A 711 26.79 -20.91 23.62
CA VAL A 711 27.50 -20.56 22.39
C VAL A 711 27.19 -19.12 22.03
N VAL A 712 28.23 -18.29 22.02
CA VAL A 712 28.20 -16.95 21.44
C VAL A 712 28.41 -17.10 19.93
N LYS A 713 27.36 -16.89 19.16
CA LYS A 713 27.40 -16.80 17.71
C LYS A 713 27.59 -15.35 17.31
N VAL A 714 28.60 -15.07 16.50
CA VAL A 714 28.88 -13.74 15.95
C VAL A 714 28.70 -13.78 14.44
N GLN A 715 27.98 -12.79 13.90
CA GLN A 715 27.73 -12.65 12.46
C GLN A 715 27.96 -11.20 12.01
N ALA A 716 28.21 -11.03 10.70
CA ALA A 716 28.24 -9.72 10.06
C ALA A 716 26.82 -9.16 9.87
N SER A 717 26.71 -7.85 9.62
CA SER A 717 25.41 -7.20 9.39
C SER A 717 24.66 -7.71 8.15
N TYR A 718 25.38 -8.23 7.15
CA TYR A 718 24.82 -8.62 5.86
C TYR A 718 24.99 -10.11 5.50
N ASN A 719 25.62 -10.91 6.38
CA ASN A 719 25.86 -12.33 6.12
C ASN A 719 24.72 -13.20 6.68
N THR A 720 24.16 -14.08 5.85
CA THR A 720 23.05 -14.98 6.24
C THR A 720 23.48 -16.39 6.62
N ASN A 721 24.72 -16.80 6.29
CA ASN A 721 25.09 -18.22 6.25
C ASN A 721 26.22 -18.57 7.21
N GLU A 722 27.13 -17.64 7.48
CA GLU A 722 28.32 -17.91 8.28
C GLU A 722 28.26 -17.21 9.62
N THR A 723 28.55 -17.95 10.69
CA THR A 723 28.69 -17.43 12.05
C THR A 723 29.99 -17.91 12.65
N LYS A 724 30.69 -17.03 13.37
CA LYS A 724 31.81 -17.41 14.21
C LYS A 724 31.27 -17.79 15.59
N ASN A 725 31.52 -19.04 15.99
CA ASN A 725 30.97 -19.58 17.23
C ASN A 725 32.06 -19.62 18.31
N HIS A 726 31.71 -19.21 19.52
CA HIS A 726 32.57 -19.29 20.69
C HIS A 726 31.81 -20.00 21.82
N ARG A 727 32.36 -21.13 22.31
CA ARG A 727 31.71 -21.95 23.34
C ARG A 727 32.14 -21.54 24.74
N ILE A 728 31.16 -21.43 25.63
CA ILE A 728 31.34 -21.06 27.04
C ILE A 728 30.68 -22.13 27.90
N ARG A 729 31.44 -22.69 28.83
CA ARG A 729 30.92 -23.61 29.84
C ARG A 729 30.49 -22.82 31.07
N VAL A 730 29.25 -22.97 31.50
CA VAL A 730 28.71 -22.35 32.71
C VAL A 730 28.40 -23.44 33.73
N ARG A 731 29.01 -23.38 34.90
CA ARG A 731 28.83 -24.36 35.98
C ARG A 731 28.18 -23.69 37.18
N HIS A 732 27.10 -24.26 37.67
CA HIS A 732 26.49 -23.92 38.95
C HIS A 732 26.99 -24.92 40.00
N CYS A 733 27.61 -24.41 41.07
CA CYS A 733 28.10 -25.24 42.18
C CYS A 733 27.22 -25.04 43.42
N CYS A 734 26.49 -26.08 43.85
CA CYS A 734 25.62 -26.00 45.02
C CYS A 734 26.44 -26.15 46.30
N SER A 735 26.46 -25.14 47.18
CA SER A 735 27.19 -25.21 48.45
C SER A 735 26.40 -25.99 49.52
N SER A 736 26.30 -27.31 49.38
CA SER A 736 25.79 -28.19 50.43
C SER A 736 26.70 -29.40 50.69
N GLN A 737 28.00 -29.13 50.92
CA GLN A 737 28.84 -30.05 51.69
C GLN A 737 29.02 -29.53 53.11
N THR A 738 28.01 -29.74 53.94
CA THR A 738 28.14 -29.61 55.39
C THR A 738 28.97 -30.77 55.89
N ALA A 739 30.13 -30.44 56.47
CA ALA A 739 31.04 -31.38 57.11
C ALA A 739 30.32 -32.33 58.10
N GLN A 740 30.16 -33.61 57.74
CA GLN A 740 29.88 -34.66 58.72
C GLN A 740 31.18 -35.34 59.14
N LEU A 741 31.67 -34.84 60.27
CA LEU A 741 32.43 -35.48 61.34
C LEU A 741 32.85 -36.95 61.08
N GLY A 742 34.06 -37.13 60.59
CA GLY A 742 34.73 -38.43 60.54
C GLY A 742 35.01 -38.96 61.95
N THR A 743 34.49 -40.16 62.22
CA THR A 743 34.86 -40.99 63.36
C THR A 743 36.36 -41.31 63.29
N ARG A 744 37.13 -40.87 64.29
CA ARG A 744 38.55 -41.24 64.44
C ARG A 744 38.70 -42.75 64.59
N PRO A 745 39.79 -43.32 64.04
CA PRO A 745 40.70 -44.04 64.91
C PRO A 745 42.14 -43.52 64.83
N ASN A 746 42.83 -43.68 65.95
CA ASN A 746 44.20 -43.25 66.24
C ASN A 746 45.24 -43.77 65.24
N GLY A 747 46.28 -42.95 64.97
CA GLY A 747 47.52 -43.44 64.36
C GLY A 747 48.46 -42.32 63.89
N SER A 748 49.41 -41.97 64.76
CA SER A 748 50.71 -41.30 64.55
C SER A 748 51.21 -40.90 63.14
N GLY A 749 51.78 -39.69 63.04
CA GLY A 749 53.09 -39.50 62.39
C GLY A 749 53.20 -38.47 61.24
N GLN A 750 53.81 -37.32 61.54
CA GLN A 750 54.71 -36.50 60.68
C GLN A 750 54.37 -36.13 59.21
N ILE A 751 54.08 -34.84 59.03
CA ILE A 751 54.77 -33.83 58.17
C ILE A 751 55.45 -34.26 56.84
N GLN A 752 55.05 -33.52 55.79
CA GLN A 752 55.76 -33.07 54.55
C GLN A 752 55.83 -33.93 53.27
N GLY A 753 55.48 -33.24 52.17
CA GLY A 753 55.89 -33.53 50.79
C GLY A 753 54.89 -32.96 49.77
N ASN A 754 55.05 -31.71 49.31
CA ASN A 754 55.61 -31.34 47.98
C ASN A 754 54.72 -31.75 46.78
N LEU A 755 54.10 -30.81 46.06
CA LEU A 755 54.63 -29.96 44.97
C LEU A 755 54.67 -30.64 43.59
N LEU A 756 54.24 -29.85 42.58
CA LEU A 756 54.43 -29.93 41.11
C LEU A 756 53.26 -30.55 40.32
N ARG A 757 52.56 -29.81 39.44
CA ARG A 757 52.89 -29.08 38.19
C ARG A 757 52.60 -29.93 36.94
N ARG A 758 51.61 -29.43 36.18
CA ARG A 758 51.58 -29.19 34.71
C ARG A 758 51.82 -30.36 33.74
N ALA A 759 50.82 -30.47 32.86
CA ALA A 759 50.79 -31.01 31.48
C ALA A 759 50.62 -32.52 31.33
N ASP A 760 49.54 -32.91 30.64
CA ASP A 760 49.68 -33.49 29.30
C ASP A 760 48.41 -33.34 28.45
N TYR A 761 48.66 -33.12 27.16
CA TYR A 761 47.72 -33.02 26.05
C TYR A 761 47.11 -34.39 25.71
N GLN A 762 45.82 -34.43 25.37
CA GLN A 762 45.32 -35.39 24.37
C GLN A 762 44.39 -34.70 23.37
N HIS A 763 44.83 -34.80 22.11
CA HIS A 763 44.07 -34.55 20.90
C HIS A 763 42.96 -35.60 20.77
N LEU A 764 41.70 -35.16 20.65
CA LEU A 764 40.64 -35.94 20.00
C LEU A 764 40.05 -35.09 18.88
N SER A 765 40.48 -35.43 17.68
CA SER A 765 39.95 -34.97 16.39
C SER A 765 38.67 -35.74 16.06
N SER A 766 37.92 -35.17 15.11
CA SER A 766 36.81 -35.71 14.31
C SER A 766 35.41 -35.68 14.92
N SER A 767 34.63 -34.70 14.49
CA SER A 767 33.18 -34.83 14.32
C SER A 767 32.83 -34.33 12.92
N TYR A 768 32.16 -35.20 12.17
CA TYR A 768 31.86 -35.08 10.75
C TYR A 768 30.90 -33.93 10.45
N ASP A 769 31.29 -33.06 9.52
CA ASP A 769 30.40 -32.09 8.86
C ASP A 769 29.35 -32.81 7.99
N MET A 770 28.18 -33.05 8.57
CA MET A 770 26.98 -33.55 7.89
C MET A 770 26.24 -32.45 7.10
N VAL A 771 26.95 -31.51 6.48
CA VAL A 771 26.35 -30.45 5.64
C VAL A 771 26.94 -30.42 4.22
N ASN A 772 28.07 -31.09 3.97
CA ASN A 772 28.73 -31.12 2.65
C ASN A 772 28.27 -32.25 1.72
N HIS A 773 27.19 -32.99 2.03
CA HIS A 773 26.66 -34.05 1.15
C HIS A 773 25.29 -33.75 0.50
N LEU A 774 24.79 -32.51 0.58
CA LEU A 774 23.57 -32.07 -0.11
C LEU A 774 23.83 -31.15 -1.32
N ARG A 775 25.09 -30.91 -1.70
CA ARG A 775 25.45 -30.09 -2.89
C ARG A 775 25.57 -30.85 -4.21
N ASN A 776 25.45 -32.17 -4.21
CA ASN A 776 25.54 -32.99 -5.43
C ASN A 776 24.35 -33.95 -5.59
N LEU A 777 23.14 -33.41 -5.53
CA LEU A 777 21.99 -34.06 -6.15
C LEU A 777 21.63 -33.31 -7.42
N HIS A 778 22.21 -33.80 -8.51
CA HIS A 778 21.58 -33.71 -9.81
C HIS A 778 20.11 -34.09 -9.69
N SER A 779 19.24 -33.28 -10.27
CA SER A 779 17.97 -33.76 -10.78
C SER A 779 17.51 -32.87 -11.94
N PRO A 780 16.72 -33.45 -12.85
CA PRO A 780 16.56 -33.05 -14.25
C PRO A 780 15.91 -31.69 -14.48
#